data_AF-A0A9D6Q8F0-F1
#
_entry.id   AF-A0A9D6Q8F0-F1
#
_cell.length_a   1.000
_cell.length_b   1.000
_cell.length_c   1.000
_cell.angle_alpha   90.00
_cell.angle_beta   90.00
_cell.angle_gamma   90.00
#
_symmetry.space_group_name_H-M   'P 1'
#
loop_
_entity.id
_entity.type
_entity.pdbx_description
1 polymer ?
#
loop_
_entity_poly.entity_id
_entity_poly.type
_entity_poly.pdbx_seq_one_letter_code
_entity_poly.pdbx_strand_id
1 'polypeptide(L)'
;MCLLAVLTLPVRVWGDTLPGAPPFPTELKIQLQQALTAKGPSYKPRTRHLTADGAPKYTNRLILESSPYLIQHAHNPVNWYPWGDEAFDTARREGKPVLLSVGYSTCHWCHVMEEESFENEEIARYLNEHYIAIKVDREQRPDIDGIYMAAVQTLTGGGGWPMTVWLTPDRQPFYGGTYFPPRDGERGAGRGFLPLLQQLNDLYHQQPDKVAAAAGQITAAIALSAVPSPGSALPTAAVLRDAFAYFQRTFDATNGGFGGAPKFPRPVELDFLLRYHRRSGDAAALNMVVTTLDVMGAGGIYDHIGGGFHRYATDARWRVPHFEKMLYDNALLVRVYLDAYQVTGREDFARIARETLCYVEREMTAPGGGFYSASDADSEGEEGKYFAWTPTQIEAVLGPTRARLITAYYDVTAAGNFHGATILHTPRPLAEVAASLQIDPQAAATQLDAARADLYQARLKRVPPHTDTKVLAAWNGLMIGAFARAAQVLGEPAYARVAQLAADFVLTSLRDGERLRRSVNDGVATGDGYLDDYAFVAAGLLDLYEATFEPKRLEQAIALQGQLEQRFLDHDGGGFFLTGVDHESLLARTKPAYDGAEPAGNSMAVLNLMRLAEFTTAARDRALAEQSLRAFAGVLQRGPASLPLMLGAVDFQLDHAKEIVIVVPSGHDVGALRAPLRRTYVPNRALTIVTEGVEPDAQRALIPWVAQKTAIKGMPTAYVCEHYVCALPTVDPEVFARQLAQVTPFPSDLVVPANTPHSP
;
A
#
# COMPACT_ATOMS: atom_id res chain seq x y z
N MET A 1 -6.61 65.97 -12.97
CA MET A 1 -6.98 65.11 -14.12
C MET A 1 -5.82 64.20 -14.45
N CYS A 2 -5.90 62.92 -14.08
CA CYS A 2 -5.24 61.81 -14.78
C CYS A 2 -5.91 60.55 -14.24
N LEU A 3 -6.88 60.04 -15.00
CA LEU A 3 -7.61 58.82 -14.71
C LEU A 3 -6.68 57.60 -14.86
N LEU A 4 -6.65 56.74 -13.85
CA LEU A 4 -6.20 55.36 -13.98
C LEU A 4 -7.18 54.59 -14.88
N ALA A 5 -6.68 54.05 -16.00
CA ALA A 5 -7.38 53.04 -16.78
C ALA A 5 -6.98 51.66 -16.25
N VAL A 6 -7.83 51.07 -15.40
CA VAL A 6 -7.83 49.64 -15.14
C VAL A 6 -8.44 48.98 -16.38
N LEU A 7 -7.62 48.24 -17.13
CA LEU A 7 -8.08 47.39 -18.22
C LEU A 7 -8.91 46.24 -17.64
N THR A 8 -10.22 46.44 -17.54
CA THR A 8 -11.20 45.36 -17.35
C THR A 8 -11.27 44.56 -18.65
N LEU A 9 -10.55 43.44 -18.72
CA LEU A 9 -10.88 42.39 -19.68
C LEU A 9 -12.34 41.95 -19.43
N PRO A 10 -13.14 41.68 -20.48
CA PRO A 10 -14.51 41.23 -20.30
C PRO A 10 -14.49 39.88 -19.57
N VAL A 11 -14.95 39.88 -18.32
CA VAL A 11 -15.21 38.67 -17.55
C VAL A 11 -16.33 37.91 -18.27
N ARG A 12 -16.01 36.78 -18.91
CA ARG A 12 -17.01 35.79 -19.32
C ARG A 12 -17.65 35.28 -18.03
N VAL A 13 -18.81 35.82 -17.67
CA VAL A 13 -19.67 35.22 -16.65
C VAL A 13 -20.29 33.98 -17.29
N TRP A 14 -19.91 32.80 -16.82
CA TRP A 14 -20.46 31.53 -17.31
C TRP A 14 -21.99 31.50 -17.14
N GLY A 15 -22.71 31.23 -18.23
CA GLY A 15 -23.94 30.43 -18.21
C GLY A 15 -23.53 29.04 -18.71
N ASP A 16 -23.82 27.92 -18.05
CA ASP A 16 -25.04 27.57 -17.34
C ASP A 16 -24.78 26.99 -15.94
N THR A 17 -25.81 27.00 -15.09
CA THR A 17 -25.83 26.25 -13.82
C THR A 17 -25.71 24.75 -14.08
N LEU A 18 -25.04 24.02 -13.19
CA LEU A 18 -25.08 22.55 -13.20
C LEU A 18 -26.54 22.08 -13.31
N PRO A 19 -26.85 21.06 -14.14
CA PRO A 19 -28.23 20.68 -14.42
C PRO A 19 -28.96 20.35 -13.12
N GLY A 20 -30.12 20.96 -12.87
CA GLY A 20 -30.92 20.73 -11.66
C GLY A 20 -30.38 21.38 -10.37
N ALA A 21 -29.19 21.99 -10.41
CA ALA A 21 -28.61 22.65 -9.24
C ALA A 21 -29.08 24.11 -9.12
N PRO A 22 -29.23 24.64 -7.89
CA PRO A 22 -29.42 26.07 -7.69
C PRO A 22 -28.18 26.85 -8.19
N PRO A 23 -28.33 28.12 -8.61
CA PRO A 23 -27.20 28.94 -8.98
C PRO A 23 -26.20 29.08 -7.82
N PHE A 24 -24.91 28.96 -8.12
CA PHE A 24 -23.87 29.20 -7.12
C PHE A 24 -23.90 30.65 -6.58
N PRO A 25 -23.60 30.85 -5.29
CA PRO A 25 -23.29 32.18 -4.75
C PRO A 25 -22.21 32.89 -5.57
N THR A 26 -22.27 34.22 -5.65
CA THR A 26 -21.35 35.02 -6.45
C THR A 26 -19.90 34.80 -6.05
N GLU A 27 -19.62 34.71 -4.75
CA GLU A 27 -18.29 34.48 -4.19
C GLU A 27 -17.72 33.14 -4.66
N LEU A 28 -18.54 32.08 -4.63
CA LEU A 28 -18.12 30.76 -5.10
C LEU A 28 -17.85 30.77 -6.60
N LYS A 29 -18.70 31.42 -7.42
CA LYS A 29 -18.45 31.57 -8.87
C LYS A 29 -17.08 32.20 -9.15
N ILE A 30 -16.71 33.22 -8.39
CA ILE A 30 -15.40 33.89 -8.51
C ILE A 30 -14.27 32.91 -8.17
N GLN A 31 -14.39 32.16 -7.08
CA GLN A 31 -13.38 31.16 -6.68
C GLN A 31 -13.21 30.06 -7.73
N LEU A 32 -14.30 29.50 -8.24
CA LEU A 32 -14.27 28.46 -9.28
C LEU A 32 -13.58 28.97 -10.55
N GLN A 33 -13.91 30.19 -10.97
CA GLN A 33 -13.29 30.80 -12.15
C GLN A 33 -11.79 31.05 -11.94
N GLN A 34 -11.39 31.56 -10.78
CA GLN A 34 -9.98 31.77 -10.45
C GLN A 34 -9.20 30.47 -10.43
N ALA A 35 -9.74 29.43 -9.79
CA ALA A 35 -9.10 28.13 -9.72
C ALA A 35 -8.95 27.49 -11.11
N LEU A 36 -9.99 27.55 -11.95
CA LEU A 36 -9.91 27.05 -13.33
C LEU A 36 -8.86 27.82 -14.16
N THR A 37 -8.82 29.16 -14.04
CA THR A 37 -7.80 29.97 -14.71
C THR A 37 -6.39 29.66 -14.21
N ALA A 38 -6.22 29.39 -12.91
CA ALA A 38 -4.93 29.06 -12.32
C ALA A 38 -4.36 27.71 -12.80
N LYS A 39 -5.20 26.77 -13.28
CA LYS A 39 -4.73 25.51 -13.88
C LYS A 39 -3.91 25.72 -15.16
N GLY A 40 -4.05 26.88 -15.82
CA GLY A 40 -3.26 27.25 -16.97
C GLY A 40 -3.62 26.50 -18.26
N PRO A 41 -2.93 26.79 -19.38
CA PRO A 41 -3.30 26.31 -20.71
C PRO A 41 -2.99 24.83 -20.97
N SER A 42 -2.16 24.19 -20.14
CA SER A 42 -1.85 22.76 -20.24
C SER A 42 -2.89 21.87 -19.58
N TYR A 43 -3.82 22.46 -18.81
CA TYR A 43 -4.88 21.73 -18.14
C TYR A 43 -5.88 21.14 -19.14
N LYS A 44 -6.13 19.84 -19.01
CA LYS A 44 -7.13 19.13 -19.80
C LYS A 44 -8.26 18.68 -18.88
N PRO A 45 -9.46 19.27 -19.00
CA PRO A 45 -10.63 18.82 -18.26
C PRO A 45 -10.94 17.35 -18.57
N ARG A 46 -11.10 16.52 -17.54
CA ARG A 46 -11.62 15.15 -17.70
C ARG A 46 -13.14 15.20 -17.69
N THR A 47 -13.74 15.33 -18.88
CA THR A 47 -15.18 15.26 -19.08
C THR A 47 -15.49 15.13 -20.58
N ARG A 48 -16.66 14.60 -20.93
CA ARG A 48 -17.19 14.68 -22.31
C ARG A 48 -17.94 15.98 -22.59
N HIS A 49 -18.24 16.78 -21.57
CA HIS A 49 -18.98 18.02 -21.69
C HIS A 49 -18.04 19.19 -21.98
N LEU A 50 -17.54 19.26 -23.21
CA LEU A 50 -16.68 20.35 -23.68
C LEU A 50 -17.45 21.31 -24.59
N THR A 51 -17.13 22.59 -24.48
CA THR A 51 -17.56 23.62 -25.44
C THR A 51 -16.77 23.50 -26.74
N ALA A 52 -17.18 24.24 -27.78
CA ALA A 52 -16.51 24.22 -29.09
C ALA A 52 -15.03 24.68 -29.03
N ASP A 53 -14.66 25.51 -28.04
CA ASP A 53 -13.29 25.94 -27.76
C ASP A 53 -12.51 24.99 -26.83
N GLY A 54 -13.09 23.83 -26.48
CA GLY A 54 -12.43 22.81 -25.64
C GLY A 54 -12.44 23.13 -24.14
N ALA A 55 -13.13 24.20 -23.73
CA ALA A 55 -13.33 24.51 -22.31
C ALA A 55 -14.39 23.57 -21.70
N PRO A 56 -14.36 23.31 -20.39
CA PRO A 56 -15.40 22.50 -19.77
C PRO A 56 -16.73 23.27 -19.74
N LYS A 57 -17.84 22.60 -20.04
CA LYS A 57 -19.20 23.17 -19.94
C LYS A 57 -19.62 23.35 -18.47
N TYR A 58 -19.13 22.47 -17.59
CA TYR A 58 -19.48 22.41 -16.18
C TYR A 58 -18.24 22.53 -15.30
N THR A 59 -18.35 23.22 -14.17
CA THR A 59 -17.32 23.25 -13.12
C THR A 59 -18.00 23.26 -11.75
N ASN A 60 -17.61 22.35 -10.87
CA ASN A 60 -18.10 22.23 -9.50
C ASN A 60 -16.98 22.52 -8.47
N ARG A 61 -17.28 22.38 -7.17
CA ARG A 61 -16.37 22.75 -6.06
C ARG A 61 -15.06 21.99 -6.06
N LEU A 62 -15.00 20.80 -6.64
CA LEU A 62 -13.79 19.95 -6.57
C LEU A 62 -12.59 20.54 -7.33
N ILE A 63 -12.78 21.57 -8.16
CA ILE A 63 -11.65 22.31 -8.77
C ILE A 63 -10.78 23.03 -7.73
N LEU A 64 -11.34 23.29 -6.54
CA LEU A 64 -10.66 23.96 -5.42
C LEU A 64 -9.82 22.99 -4.58
N GLU A 65 -9.98 21.69 -4.79
CA GLU A 65 -9.29 20.66 -4.02
C GLU A 65 -7.87 20.43 -4.55
N SER A 66 -7.00 19.87 -3.68
CA SER A 66 -5.64 19.49 -4.05
C SER A 66 -5.53 18.04 -4.52
N SER A 67 -6.52 17.18 -4.22
CA SER A 67 -6.51 15.77 -4.61
C SER A 67 -6.61 15.63 -6.14
N PRO A 68 -5.70 14.90 -6.80
CA PRO A 68 -5.84 14.54 -8.21
C PRO A 68 -7.17 13.85 -8.50
N TYR A 69 -7.62 12.95 -7.63
CA TYR A 69 -8.90 12.25 -7.78
C TYR A 69 -10.09 13.21 -7.74
N LEU A 70 -10.13 14.16 -6.79
CA LEU A 70 -11.24 15.11 -6.72
C LEU A 70 -11.23 16.07 -7.92
N ILE A 71 -10.06 16.55 -8.33
CA ILE A 71 -9.92 17.42 -9.51
C ILE A 71 -10.38 16.72 -10.79
N GLN A 72 -10.15 15.41 -10.94
CA GLN A 72 -10.66 14.64 -12.09
C GLN A 72 -12.18 14.73 -12.23
N HIS A 73 -12.91 14.89 -11.12
CA HIS A 73 -14.38 15.01 -11.09
C HIS A 73 -14.89 16.46 -11.09
N ALA A 74 -14.00 17.45 -11.18
CA ALA A 74 -14.35 18.88 -11.10
C ALA A 74 -15.25 19.36 -12.24
N HIS A 75 -15.32 18.61 -13.35
CA HIS A 75 -16.06 18.97 -14.55
C HIS A 75 -17.24 18.06 -14.86
N ASN A 76 -17.57 17.13 -13.95
CA ASN A 76 -18.82 16.38 -14.07
C ASN A 76 -20.04 17.32 -13.88
N PRO A 77 -21.19 17.02 -14.51
CA PRO A 77 -22.43 17.77 -14.33
C PRO A 77 -23.05 17.67 -12.92
N VAL A 78 -22.54 16.77 -12.07
CA VAL A 78 -22.95 16.66 -10.66
C VAL A 78 -22.36 17.82 -9.83
N ASN A 79 -23.18 18.39 -8.95
CA ASN A 79 -22.80 19.42 -7.98
C ASN A 79 -22.09 18.79 -6.78
N TRP A 80 -20.88 18.31 -7.02
CA TRP A 80 -20.04 17.71 -6.00
C TRP A 80 -19.61 18.72 -4.94
N TYR A 81 -19.70 18.30 -3.68
CA TYR A 81 -19.04 18.89 -2.54
C TYR A 81 -17.82 18.03 -2.14
N PRO A 82 -16.72 18.64 -1.67
CA PRO A 82 -15.77 17.91 -0.85
C PRO A 82 -16.41 17.53 0.48
N TRP A 83 -15.80 16.59 1.21
CA TRP A 83 -16.23 16.31 2.58
C TRP A 83 -15.99 17.51 3.50
N GLY A 84 -17.03 18.01 4.15
CA GLY A 84 -16.92 19.08 5.13
C GLY A 84 -18.28 19.58 5.61
N ASP A 85 -18.28 20.46 6.61
CA ASP A 85 -19.50 20.94 7.27
C ASP A 85 -20.45 21.66 6.31
N GLU A 86 -19.93 22.37 5.28
CA GLU A 86 -20.76 23.05 4.27
C GLU A 86 -21.78 22.09 3.63
N ALA A 87 -21.36 20.86 3.30
CA ALA A 87 -22.21 19.87 2.65
C ALA A 87 -23.31 19.37 3.60
N PHE A 88 -22.96 19.03 4.84
CA PHE A 88 -23.90 18.51 5.82
C PHE A 88 -24.87 19.58 6.35
N ASP A 89 -24.41 20.81 6.54
CA ASP A 89 -25.27 21.93 6.91
C ASP A 89 -26.22 22.31 5.76
N THR A 90 -25.76 22.20 4.52
CA THR A 90 -26.63 22.36 3.35
C THR A 90 -27.67 21.25 3.27
N ALA A 91 -27.27 19.98 3.50
CA ALA A 91 -28.20 18.85 3.55
C ALA A 91 -29.28 19.07 4.62
N ARG A 92 -28.90 19.56 5.81
CA ARG A 92 -29.84 19.88 6.90
C ARG A 92 -30.78 21.02 6.52
N ARG A 93 -30.26 22.10 5.94
CA ARG A 93 -31.05 23.28 5.54
C ARG A 93 -32.04 22.96 4.42
N GLU A 94 -31.64 22.15 3.45
CA GLU A 94 -32.47 21.78 2.30
C GLU A 94 -33.35 20.54 2.57
N GLY A 95 -33.16 19.86 3.70
CA GLY A 95 -33.90 18.66 4.05
C GLY A 95 -33.60 17.47 3.14
N LYS A 96 -32.41 17.44 2.52
CA LYS A 96 -32.00 16.42 1.54
C LYS A 96 -31.09 15.35 2.17
N PRO A 97 -31.19 14.08 1.75
CA PRO A 97 -30.18 13.09 2.08
C PRO A 97 -28.84 13.39 1.39
N VAL A 98 -27.76 12.85 1.94
CA VAL A 98 -26.40 12.95 1.38
C VAL A 98 -26.08 11.69 0.59
N LEU A 99 -25.51 11.85 -0.61
CA LEU A 99 -24.86 10.76 -1.35
C LEU A 99 -23.35 10.91 -1.19
N LEU A 100 -22.70 9.97 -0.51
CA LEU A 100 -21.26 9.89 -0.39
C LEU A 100 -20.69 8.93 -1.44
N SER A 101 -19.75 9.40 -2.26
CA SER A 101 -18.98 8.58 -3.21
C SER A 101 -17.48 8.66 -2.87
N VAL A 102 -16.89 7.50 -2.54
CA VAL A 102 -15.47 7.38 -2.15
C VAL A 102 -14.71 6.55 -3.18
N GLY A 103 -13.52 7.02 -3.57
CA GLY A 103 -12.62 6.36 -4.52
C GLY A 103 -11.21 6.95 -4.49
N TYR A 104 -10.42 6.70 -5.53
CA TYR A 104 -9.04 7.18 -5.72
C TYR A 104 -8.72 7.21 -7.23
N SER A 105 -7.67 7.94 -7.59
CA SER A 105 -7.36 8.40 -8.96
C SER A 105 -7.02 7.31 -9.96
N THR A 106 -6.57 6.15 -9.49
CA THR A 106 -6.13 5.01 -10.32
C THR A 106 -7.14 3.85 -10.30
N CYS A 107 -8.32 4.07 -9.73
CA CYS A 107 -9.40 3.11 -9.61
C CYS A 107 -10.21 2.97 -10.92
N HIS A 108 -10.02 1.87 -11.66
CA HIS A 108 -10.76 1.61 -12.91
C HIS A 108 -12.29 1.66 -12.72
N TRP A 109 -12.85 0.92 -11.77
CA TRP A 109 -14.30 0.90 -11.55
C TRP A 109 -14.88 2.25 -11.11
N CYS A 110 -14.05 3.12 -10.52
CA CYS A 110 -14.45 4.48 -10.19
C CYS A 110 -14.59 5.33 -11.46
N HIS A 111 -13.70 5.15 -12.44
CA HIS A 111 -13.80 5.78 -13.76
C HIS A 111 -14.99 5.23 -14.56
N VAL A 112 -15.24 3.92 -14.50
CA VAL A 112 -16.43 3.32 -15.16
C VAL A 112 -17.72 3.93 -14.59
N MET A 113 -17.85 4.00 -13.27
CA MET A 113 -19.03 4.61 -12.64
C MET A 113 -19.16 6.10 -12.96
N GLU A 114 -18.04 6.82 -13.07
CA GLU A 114 -18.03 8.20 -13.51
C GLU A 114 -18.60 8.35 -14.92
N GLU A 115 -18.01 7.67 -15.90
CA GLU A 115 -18.36 7.80 -17.31
C GLU A 115 -19.82 7.40 -17.59
N GLU A 116 -20.25 6.30 -16.96
CA GLU A 116 -21.58 5.75 -17.17
C GLU A 116 -22.67 6.52 -16.40
N SER A 117 -22.39 6.92 -15.15
CA SER A 117 -23.41 7.52 -14.26
C SER A 117 -23.20 9.00 -13.96
N PHE A 118 -22.03 9.43 -13.49
CA PHE A 118 -21.83 10.82 -13.03
C PHE A 118 -21.67 11.82 -14.18
N GLU A 119 -21.26 11.36 -15.36
CA GLU A 119 -21.20 12.13 -16.61
C GLU A 119 -22.56 12.18 -17.35
N ASN A 120 -23.58 11.46 -16.87
CA ASN A 120 -24.91 11.45 -17.46
C ASN A 120 -25.75 12.65 -16.95
N GLU A 121 -26.12 13.59 -17.83
CA GLU A 121 -26.85 14.80 -17.45
C GLU A 121 -28.23 14.53 -16.82
N GLU A 122 -28.92 13.42 -17.16
CA GLU A 122 -30.19 13.04 -16.54
C GLU A 122 -30.00 12.61 -15.09
N ILE A 123 -29.02 11.74 -14.84
CA ILE A 123 -28.68 11.26 -13.50
C ILE A 123 -28.14 12.41 -12.66
N ALA A 124 -27.27 13.24 -13.23
CA ALA A 124 -26.74 14.42 -12.55
C ALA A 124 -27.83 15.44 -12.19
N ARG A 125 -28.81 15.67 -13.08
CA ARG A 125 -29.98 16.50 -12.78
C ARG A 125 -30.74 15.97 -11.58
N TYR A 126 -31.07 14.68 -11.59
CA TYR A 126 -31.78 14.04 -10.47
C TYR A 126 -30.98 14.14 -9.16
N LEU A 127 -29.67 13.88 -9.20
CA LEU A 127 -28.80 14.03 -8.05
C LEU A 127 -28.81 15.45 -7.49
N ASN A 128 -28.63 16.46 -8.35
CA ASN A 128 -28.56 17.85 -7.92
C ASN A 128 -29.89 18.37 -7.34
N GLU A 129 -31.02 17.86 -7.84
CA GLU A 129 -32.35 18.21 -7.36
C GLU A 129 -32.67 17.57 -5.99
N HIS A 130 -32.21 16.35 -5.74
CA HIS A 130 -32.68 15.53 -4.61
C HIS A 130 -31.63 15.21 -3.53
N TYR A 131 -30.34 15.35 -3.84
CA TYR A 131 -29.25 14.95 -2.95
C TYR A 131 -28.23 16.06 -2.76
N ILE A 132 -27.51 16.00 -1.63
CA ILE A 132 -26.20 16.65 -1.52
C ILE A 132 -25.13 15.60 -1.81
N ALA A 133 -24.46 15.73 -2.95
CA ALA A 133 -23.47 14.76 -3.41
C ALA A 133 -22.06 15.14 -2.90
N ILE A 134 -21.42 14.23 -2.17
CA ILE A 134 -20.07 14.39 -1.61
C ILE A 134 -19.11 13.41 -2.29
N LYS A 135 -17.94 13.90 -2.71
CA LYS A 135 -16.85 13.09 -3.27
C LYS A 135 -15.66 13.07 -2.31
N VAL A 136 -15.07 11.90 -2.09
CA VAL A 136 -13.92 11.72 -1.18
C VAL A 136 -12.82 10.89 -1.83
N ASP A 137 -11.58 11.37 -1.74
CA ASP A 137 -10.37 10.60 -2.01
C ASP A 137 -9.98 9.80 -0.77
N ARG A 138 -10.06 8.46 -0.85
CA ARG A 138 -9.70 7.58 0.27
C ARG A 138 -8.24 7.70 0.69
N GLU A 139 -7.36 8.09 -0.22
CA GLU A 139 -5.92 8.16 0.05
C GLU A 139 -5.59 9.39 0.90
N GLN A 140 -6.41 10.44 0.83
CA GLN A 140 -6.34 11.61 1.69
C GLN A 140 -7.20 11.48 2.96
N ARG A 141 -8.32 10.76 2.89
CA ARG A 141 -9.28 10.54 3.99
C ARG A 141 -9.55 9.04 4.28
N PRO A 142 -8.51 8.27 4.70
CA PRO A 142 -8.68 6.86 5.06
C PRO A 142 -9.59 6.66 6.28
N ASP A 143 -9.75 7.70 7.11
CA ASP A 143 -10.70 7.73 8.24
C ASP A 143 -12.16 7.61 7.79
N ILE A 144 -12.55 8.40 6.80
CA ILE A 144 -13.88 8.36 6.18
C ILE A 144 -14.07 7.02 5.46
N ASP A 145 -13.10 6.63 4.65
CA ASP A 145 -13.12 5.37 3.90
C ASP A 145 -13.36 4.17 4.82
N GLY A 146 -12.57 4.05 5.91
CA GLY A 146 -12.69 2.93 6.84
C GLY A 146 -14.05 2.86 7.55
N ILE A 147 -14.60 4.00 7.99
CA ILE A 147 -15.90 4.06 8.69
C ILE A 147 -17.03 3.61 7.76
N TYR A 148 -17.08 4.16 6.54
CA TYR A 148 -18.18 3.86 5.62
C TYR A 148 -18.00 2.53 4.89
N MET A 149 -16.76 2.03 4.73
CA MET A 149 -16.51 0.67 4.26
C MET A 149 -17.04 -0.35 5.26
N ALA A 150 -16.85 -0.13 6.56
CA ALA A 150 -17.45 -0.98 7.59
C ALA A 150 -18.99 -0.97 7.52
N ALA A 151 -19.59 0.17 7.20
CA ALA A 151 -21.03 0.28 6.97
C ALA A 151 -21.47 -0.59 5.77
N VAL A 152 -20.78 -0.49 4.64
CA VAL A 152 -21.07 -1.25 3.41
C VAL A 152 -20.88 -2.75 3.63
N GLN A 153 -19.83 -3.16 4.34
CA GLN A 153 -19.59 -4.56 4.70
C GLN A 153 -20.68 -5.09 5.62
N THR A 154 -21.16 -4.29 6.58
CA THR A 154 -22.28 -4.66 7.45
C THR A 154 -23.58 -4.85 6.65
N LEU A 155 -23.81 -4.01 5.64
CA LEU A 155 -25.02 -4.04 4.83
C LEU A 155 -25.04 -5.14 3.77
N THR A 156 -23.89 -5.42 3.14
CA THR A 156 -23.81 -6.23 1.93
C THR A 156 -23.04 -7.54 2.13
N GLY A 157 -22.29 -7.68 3.23
CA GLY A 157 -21.34 -8.77 3.45
C GLY A 157 -20.04 -8.65 2.64
N GLY A 158 -19.92 -7.65 1.76
CA GLY A 158 -18.75 -7.39 0.93
C GLY A 158 -18.36 -5.91 0.93
N GLY A 159 -17.29 -5.58 0.24
CA GLY A 159 -16.80 -4.21 0.14
C GLY A 159 -15.92 -4.02 -1.10
N GLY A 160 -15.57 -2.76 -1.37
CA GLY A 160 -14.74 -2.40 -2.52
C GLY A 160 -15.06 -1.01 -3.03
N TRP A 161 -14.28 -0.58 -4.02
CA TRP A 161 -14.43 0.73 -4.65
C TRP A 161 -14.89 0.58 -6.11
N PRO A 162 -15.69 1.53 -6.64
CA PRO A 162 -16.18 2.74 -5.99
C PRO A 162 -17.14 2.41 -4.86
N MET A 163 -17.08 3.18 -3.77
CA MET A 163 -17.99 3.02 -2.63
C MET A 163 -19.05 4.11 -2.67
N THR A 164 -20.32 3.73 -2.61
CA THR A 164 -21.46 4.65 -2.68
C THR A 164 -22.39 4.43 -1.49
N VAL A 165 -22.57 5.46 -0.67
CA VAL A 165 -23.28 5.38 0.62
C VAL A 165 -24.27 6.54 0.75
N TRP A 166 -25.45 6.27 1.28
CA TRP A 166 -26.47 7.27 1.56
C TRP A 166 -26.49 7.59 3.05
N LEU A 167 -26.35 8.88 3.37
CA LEU A 167 -26.23 9.37 4.74
C LEU A 167 -27.36 10.33 5.10
N THR A 168 -27.71 10.38 6.39
CA THR A 168 -28.46 11.49 6.96
C THR A 168 -27.59 12.76 7.03
N PRO A 169 -28.19 13.95 7.21
CA PRO A 169 -27.44 15.19 7.47
C PRO A 169 -26.51 15.11 8.70
N ASP A 170 -26.79 14.19 9.64
CA ASP A 170 -25.95 13.93 10.81
C ASP A 170 -24.88 12.86 10.55
N ARG A 171 -24.54 12.65 9.27
CA ARG A 171 -23.47 11.77 8.78
C ARG A 171 -23.74 10.28 8.99
N GLN A 172 -24.95 9.87 9.39
CA GLN A 172 -25.24 8.46 9.68
C GLN A 172 -25.62 7.69 8.42
N PRO A 173 -24.98 6.56 8.09
CA PRO A 173 -25.31 5.78 6.90
C PRO A 173 -26.60 5.00 7.09
N PHE A 174 -27.49 5.03 6.10
CA PHE A 174 -28.72 4.23 6.11
C PHE A 174 -28.84 3.25 4.93
N TYR A 175 -27.97 3.37 3.92
CA TYR A 175 -27.84 2.44 2.80
C TYR A 175 -26.45 2.55 2.17
N GLY A 176 -25.96 1.52 1.51
CA GLY A 176 -24.67 1.57 0.81
C GLY A 176 -24.37 0.33 -0.02
N GLY A 177 -23.43 0.49 -0.94
CA GLY A 177 -22.90 -0.57 -1.79
C GLY A 177 -21.67 -0.10 -2.55
N THR A 178 -21.26 -0.88 -3.55
CA THR A 178 -20.08 -0.57 -4.36
C THR A 178 -20.47 0.10 -5.68
N TYR A 179 -20.23 -0.57 -6.80
CA TYR A 179 -20.60 -0.12 -8.13
C TYR A 179 -22.08 -0.39 -8.40
N PHE A 180 -22.76 0.61 -8.98
CA PHE A 180 -24.14 0.52 -9.47
C PHE A 180 -24.17 0.94 -10.94
N PRO A 181 -24.67 0.09 -11.86
CA PRO A 181 -24.78 0.48 -13.26
C PRO A 181 -25.90 1.52 -13.44
N PRO A 182 -25.87 2.36 -14.49
CA PRO A 182 -26.84 3.44 -14.66
C PRO A 182 -28.31 2.98 -14.65
N ARG A 183 -28.62 1.86 -15.32
CA ARG A 183 -29.99 1.38 -15.53
C ARG A 183 -30.19 -0.07 -15.08
N ASP A 184 -31.45 -0.48 -14.94
CA ASP A 184 -31.83 -1.84 -14.57
C ASP A 184 -31.36 -2.87 -15.60
N GLY A 185 -30.88 -4.03 -15.15
CA GLY A 185 -30.46 -5.14 -16.00
C GLY A 185 -29.08 -4.98 -16.65
N GLU A 186 -28.49 -3.79 -16.61
CA GLU A 186 -27.11 -3.56 -17.07
C GLU A 186 -26.11 -4.27 -16.15
N ARG A 187 -25.04 -4.82 -16.75
CA ARG A 187 -23.98 -5.57 -16.05
C ARG A 187 -24.50 -6.65 -15.06
N GLY A 188 -25.69 -7.19 -15.32
CA GLY A 188 -26.31 -8.23 -14.49
C GLY A 188 -26.89 -7.72 -13.16
N ALA A 189 -26.94 -6.41 -12.92
CA ALA A 189 -27.53 -5.85 -11.71
C ALA A 189 -29.06 -5.85 -11.80
N GLY A 190 -29.72 -6.31 -10.74
CA GLY A 190 -31.19 -6.31 -10.65
C GLY A 190 -31.81 -4.92 -10.56
N ARG A 191 -31.03 -3.89 -10.17
CA ARG A 191 -31.47 -2.50 -10.10
C ARG A 191 -30.33 -1.56 -10.47
N GLY A 192 -30.63 -0.57 -11.32
CA GLY A 192 -29.72 0.50 -11.71
C GLY A 192 -29.65 1.64 -10.72
N PHE A 193 -28.67 2.52 -10.93
CA PHE A 193 -28.35 3.63 -10.05
C PHE A 193 -29.47 4.67 -10.02
N LEU A 194 -30.03 5.07 -11.16
CA LEU A 194 -31.12 6.06 -11.17
C LEU A 194 -32.40 5.55 -10.48
N PRO A 195 -32.92 4.34 -10.76
CA PRO A 195 -34.05 3.80 -10.02
C PRO A 195 -33.78 3.64 -8.51
N LEU A 196 -32.54 3.31 -8.14
CA LEU A 196 -32.13 3.24 -6.73
C LEU A 196 -32.15 4.62 -6.05
N LEU A 197 -31.65 5.67 -6.71
CA LEU A 197 -31.75 7.04 -6.23
C LEU A 197 -33.22 7.42 -6.01
N GLN A 198 -34.09 7.15 -6.97
CA GLN A 198 -35.52 7.46 -6.83
C GLN A 198 -36.15 6.78 -5.60
N GLN A 199 -35.89 5.48 -5.46
CA GLN A 199 -36.43 4.71 -4.34
C GLN A 199 -35.91 5.18 -2.98
N LEU A 200 -34.62 5.50 -2.85
CA LEU A 200 -34.03 5.91 -1.59
C LEU A 200 -34.46 7.33 -1.20
N ASN A 201 -34.64 8.23 -2.17
CA ASN A 201 -35.23 9.54 -1.92
C ASN A 201 -36.67 9.43 -1.41
N ASP A 202 -37.49 8.59 -2.05
CA ASP A 202 -38.86 8.32 -1.60
C ASP A 202 -38.90 7.73 -0.20
N LEU A 203 -38.04 6.75 0.10
CA LEU A 203 -37.91 6.15 1.43
C LEU A 203 -37.56 7.21 2.48
N TYR A 204 -36.61 8.10 2.17
CA TYR A 204 -36.14 9.15 3.06
C TYR A 204 -37.26 10.13 3.46
N HIS A 205 -38.08 10.56 2.50
CA HIS A 205 -39.14 11.53 2.76
C HIS A 205 -40.44 10.91 3.26
N GLN A 206 -40.81 9.72 2.76
CA GLN A 206 -42.09 9.09 3.09
C GLN A 206 -42.03 8.23 4.35
N GLN A 207 -40.85 7.72 4.72
CA GLN A 207 -40.67 6.80 5.85
C GLN A 207 -39.45 7.17 6.72
N PRO A 208 -39.38 8.42 7.25
CA PRO A 208 -38.23 8.92 8.00
C PRO A 208 -37.89 8.07 9.24
N ASP A 209 -38.90 7.49 9.91
CA ASP A 209 -38.68 6.60 11.06
C ASP A 209 -37.90 5.33 10.70
N LYS A 210 -38.13 4.78 9.50
CA LYS A 210 -37.38 3.61 9.02
C LYS A 210 -35.94 3.97 8.68
N VAL A 211 -35.72 5.15 8.11
CA VAL A 211 -34.36 5.66 7.84
C VAL A 211 -33.61 5.89 9.15
N ALA A 212 -34.23 6.53 10.13
CA ALA A 212 -33.62 6.76 11.44
C ALA A 212 -33.29 5.43 12.16
N ALA A 213 -34.18 4.44 12.08
CA ALA A 213 -33.94 3.12 12.66
C ALA A 213 -32.77 2.40 11.97
N ALA A 214 -32.71 2.41 10.63
CA ALA A 214 -31.61 1.83 9.87
C ALA A 214 -30.28 2.53 10.18
N ALA A 215 -30.28 3.86 10.16
CA ALA A 215 -29.13 4.69 10.49
C ALA A 215 -28.59 4.38 11.91
N GLY A 216 -29.48 4.34 12.91
CA GLY A 216 -29.11 4.01 14.28
C GLY A 216 -28.52 2.60 14.43
N GLN A 217 -29.09 1.60 13.75
CA GLN A 217 -28.58 0.23 13.78
C GLN A 217 -27.19 0.13 13.16
N ILE A 218 -26.98 0.74 11.99
CA ILE A 218 -25.69 0.69 11.29
C ILE A 218 -24.63 1.47 12.07
N THR A 219 -24.96 2.67 12.58
CA THR A 219 -24.02 3.45 13.43
C THR A 219 -23.64 2.69 14.69
N ALA A 220 -24.59 2.01 15.36
CA ALA A 220 -24.28 1.18 16.52
C ALA A 220 -23.36 -0.01 16.16
N ALA A 221 -23.59 -0.67 15.02
CA ALA A 221 -22.72 -1.75 14.53
C ALA A 221 -21.30 -1.24 14.26
N ILE A 222 -21.14 -0.10 13.59
CA ILE A 222 -19.85 0.54 13.32
C ILE A 222 -19.12 0.84 14.64
N ALA A 223 -19.81 1.42 15.62
CA ALA A 223 -19.23 1.74 16.93
C ALA A 223 -18.76 0.49 17.67
N LEU A 224 -19.52 -0.62 17.60
CA LEU A 224 -19.14 -1.91 18.20
C LEU A 224 -17.92 -2.54 17.52
N SER A 225 -17.74 -2.32 16.21
CA SER A 225 -16.58 -2.83 15.46
C SER A 225 -15.39 -1.88 15.41
N ALA A 226 -15.55 -0.63 15.86
CA ALA A 226 -14.51 0.40 15.76
C ALA A 226 -13.28 0.09 16.62
N VAL A 227 -13.46 -0.61 17.73
CA VAL A 227 -12.38 -0.99 18.64
C VAL A 227 -12.33 -2.52 18.74
N PRO A 228 -11.16 -3.15 18.55
CA PRO A 228 -10.99 -4.59 18.69
C PRO A 228 -11.35 -5.05 20.10
N SER A 229 -11.87 -6.28 20.20
CA SER A 229 -12.12 -6.87 21.51
C SER A 229 -10.80 -7.27 22.18
N PRO A 230 -10.50 -6.79 23.40
CA PRO A 230 -9.31 -7.20 24.12
C PRO A 230 -9.40 -8.66 24.57
N GLY A 231 -8.26 -9.32 24.74
CA GLY A 231 -8.15 -10.61 25.41
C GLY A 231 -7.71 -10.47 26.87
N SER A 232 -7.97 -11.50 27.68
CA SER A 232 -7.58 -11.53 29.10
C SER A 232 -6.09 -11.79 29.33
N ALA A 233 -5.37 -12.23 28.30
CA ALA A 233 -3.95 -12.56 28.34
C ALA A 233 -3.27 -12.22 27.00
N LEU A 234 -1.94 -12.25 26.98
CA LEU A 234 -1.18 -12.12 25.74
C LEU A 234 -1.47 -13.29 24.80
N PRO A 235 -1.46 -13.07 23.47
CA PRO A 235 -1.55 -14.16 22.50
C PRO A 235 -0.40 -15.16 22.68
N THR A 236 -0.70 -16.45 22.60
CA THR A 236 0.30 -17.54 22.69
C THR A 236 0.61 -18.08 21.30
N ALA A 237 1.61 -18.97 21.18
CA ALA A 237 1.94 -19.60 19.89
C ALA A 237 0.78 -20.39 19.25
N ALA A 238 -0.32 -20.66 19.98
CA ALA A 238 -1.54 -21.24 19.42
C ALA A 238 -2.13 -20.38 18.29
N VAL A 239 -2.13 -19.04 18.40
CA VAL A 239 -2.70 -18.18 17.34
C VAL A 239 -1.86 -18.23 16.05
N LEU A 240 -0.53 -18.45 16.17
CA LEU A 240 0.36 -18.63 15.02
C LEU A 240 0.05 -19.96 14.31
N ARG A 241 -0.10 -21.06 15.07
CA ARG A 241 -0.49 -22.36 14.51
C ARG A 241 -1.87 -22.30 13.84
N ASP A 242 -2.83 -21.63 14.46
CA ASP A 242 -4.20 -21.54 13.93
C ASP A 242 -4.25 -20.70 12.63
N ALA A 243 -3.41 -19.65 12.53
CA ALA A 243 -3.20 -18.91 11.29
C ALA A 243 -2.56 -19.77 10.19
N PHE A 244 -1.50 -20.51 10.52
CA PHE A 244 -0.88 -21.44 9.58
C PHE A 244 -1.89 -22.48 9.06
N ALA A 245 -2.68 -23.07 9.95
CA ALA A 245 -3.71 -24.02 9.59
C ALA A 245 -4.80 -23.40 8.69
N TYR A 246 -5.13 -22.11 8.88
CA TYR A 246 -6.00 -21.38 7.97
C TYR A 246 -5.37 -21.26 6.57
N PHE A 247 -4.14 -20.75 6.48
CA PHE A 247 -3.45 -20.57 5.19
C PHE A 247 -3.28 -21.89 4.45
N GLN A 248 -2.96 -22.98 5.16
CA GLN A 248 -2.86 -24.32 4.58
C GLN A 248 -4.19 -24.78 3.96
N ARG A 249 -5.34 -24.48 4.58
CA ARG A 249 -6.66 -24.85 4.03
C ARG A 249 -7.07 -24.00 2.84
N THR A 250 -6.68 -22.72 2.81
CA THR A 250 -7.08 -21.78 1.76
C THR A 250 -6.07 -21.69 0.62
N PHE A 251 -4.90 -22.33 0.73
CA PHE A 251 -3.84 -22.29 -0.26
C PHE A 251 -4.26 -22.94 -1.58
N ASP A 252 -4.09 -22.23 -2.68
CA ASP A 252 -4.23 -22.77 -4.02
C ASP A 252 -2.90 -23.43 -4.43
N ALA A 253 -2.78 -24.73 -4.21
CA ALA A 253 -1.58 -25.49 -4.55
C ALA A 253 -1.26 -25.54 -6.06
N THR A 254 -2.23 -25.20 -6.93
CA THR A 254 -2.02 -25.21 -8.39
C THR A 254 -1.45 -23.88 -8.86
N ASN A 255 -2.00 -22.77 -8.38
CA ASN A 255 -1.66 -21.44 -8.89
C ASN A 255 -0.98 -20.53 -7.85
N GLY A 256 -0.69 -21.02 -6.65
CA GLY A 256 -0.18 -20.21 -5.54
C GLY A 256 -1.19 -19.18 -5.04
N GLY A 257 -0.87 -18.54 -3.91
CA GLY A 257 -1.75 -17.63 -3.19
C GLY A 257 -2.88 -18.34 -2.44
N PHE A 258 -3.83 -17.56 -1.96
CA PHE A 258 -4.92 -18.04 -1.11
C PHE A 258 -6.27 -17.66 -1.71
N GLY A 259 -7.21 -18.60 -1.66
CA GLY A 259 -8.56 -18.43 -2.22
C GLY A 259 -8.62 -18.53 -3.75
N GLY A 260 -9.79 -18.15 -4.29
CA GLY A 260 -10.08 -18.16 -5.72
C GLY A 260 -9.79 -16.82 -6.41
N ALA A 261 -10.41 -16.60 -7.57
CA ALA A 261 -10.36 -15.31 -8.27
C ALA A 261 -11.37 -14.30 -7.68
N PRO A 262 -11.07 -12.99 -7.64
CA PRO A 262 -9.79 -12.35 -7.99
C PRO A 262 -8.70 -12.62 -6.93
N LYS A 263 -7.42 -12.58 -7.32
CA LYS A 263 -6.27 -12.83 -6.45
C LYS A 263 -5.44 -11.58 -6.18
N PHE A 264 -5.16 -11.34 -4.90
CA PHE A 264 -4.31 -10.24 -4.41
C PHE A 264 -2.98 -10.78 -3.88
N PRO A 265 -1.84 -10.10 -4.10
CA PRO A 265 -0.52 -10.59 -3.67
C PRO A 265 -0.35 -10.81 -2.17
N ARG A 266 -1.01 -9.98 -1.34
CA ARG A 266 -1.02 -10.02 0.14
C ARG A 266 0.34 -10.41 0.77
N PRO A 267 1.42 -9.64 0.57
CA PRO A 267 2.78 -10.07 0.92
C PRO A 267 3.03 -10.31 2.41
N VAL A 268 2.25 -9.66 3.29
CA VAL A 268 2.32 -9.84 4.74
C VAL A 268 1.93 -11.26 5.18
N GLU A 269 1.05 -11.93 4.45
CA GLU A 269 0.69 -13.34 4.70
C GLU A 269 1.89 -14.25 4.44
N LEU A 270 2.66 -13.94 3.39
CA LEU A 270 3.88 -14.67 3.04
C LEU A 270 5.04 -14.38 4.01
N ASP A 271 5.19 -13.14 4.51
CA ASP A 271 6.14 -12.80 5.60
C ASP A 271 5.86 -13.64 6.87
N PHE A 272 4.59 -13.73 7.26
CA PHE A 272 4.17 -14.59 8.37
C PHE A 272 4.57 -16.06 8.15
N LEU A 273 4.34 -16.61 6.94
CA LEU A 273 4.69 -18.00 6.64
C LEU A 273 6.21 -18.25 6.65
N LEU A 274 7.03 -17.29 6.24
CA LEU A 274 8.50 -17.39 6.35
C LEU A 274 8.95 -17.42 7.82
N ARG A 275 8.35 -16.57 8.68
CA ARG A 275 8.59 -16.60 10.14
C ARG A 275 8.16 -17.91 10.77
N TYR A 276 6.97 -18.39 10.40
CA TYR A 276 6.45 -19.67 10.86
C TYR A 276 7.37 -20.83 10.45
N HIS A 277 7.80 -20.87 9.18
CA HIS A 277 8.78 -21.85 8.69
C HIS A 277 10.07 -21.82 9.51
N ARG A 278 10.63 -20.63 9.77
CA ARG A 278 11.86 -20.46 10.56
C ARG A 278 11.72 -21.08 11.97
N ARG A 279 10.60 -20.85 12.65
CA ARG A 279 10.36 -21.31 14.04
C ARG A 279 9.97 -22.78 14.16
N SER A 280 9.25 -23.31 13.17
CA SER A 280 8.70 -24.67 13.21
C SER A 280 9.52 -25.70 12.43
N GLY A 281 10.28 -25.26 11.42
CA GLY A 281 10.90 -26.12 10.42
C GLY A 281 9.91 -26.72 9.41
N ASP A 282 8.63 -26.32 9.42
CA ASP A 282 7.60 -26.90 8.56
C ASP A 282 7.83 -26.50 7.09
N ALA A 283 8.13 -27.48 6.24
CA ALA A 283 8.37 -27.28 4.81
C ALA A 283 7.12 -26.84 4.03
N ALA A 284 5.91 -27.13 4.53
CA ALA A 284 4.68 -26.71 3.88
C ALA A 284 4.53 -25.18 3.92
N ALA A 285 4.94 -24.54 5.00
CA ALA A 285 4.96 -23.07 5.11
C ALA A 285 5.85 -22.44 4.03
N LEU A 286 7.08 -22.96 3.86
CA LEU A 286 7.99 -22.49 2.83
C LEU A 286 7.46 -22.78 1.42
N ASN A 287 6.88 -23.96 1.20
CA ASN A 287 6.31 -24.33 -0.10
C ASN A 287 5.20 -23.36 -0.53
N MET A 288 4.29 -22.99 0.37
CA MET A 288 3.25 -22.00 0.07
C MET A 288 3.85 -20.67 -0.39
N VAL A 289 4.91 -20.19 0.26
CA VAL A 289 5.58 -18.95 -0.12
C VAL A 289 6.25 -19.07 -1.49
N VAL A 290 7.08 -20.10 -1.68
CA VAL A 290 7.84 -20.31 -2.92
C VAL A 290 6.91 -20.47 -4.12
N THR A 291 5.88 -21.32 -4.02
CA THR A 291 4.90 -21.50 -5.10
C THR A 291 4.17 -20.20 -5.42
N THR A 292 3.77 -19.43 -4.41
CA THR A 292 3.06 -18.16 -4.63
C THR A 292 3.95 -17.15 -5.35
N LEU A 293 5.19 -16.97 -4.91
CA LEU A 293 6.14 -16.05 -5.54
C LEU A 293 6.50 -16.51 -6.96
N ASP A 294 6.69 -17.81 -7.19
CA ASP A 294 6.99 -18.36 -8.51
C ASP A 294 5.86 -18.10 -9.51
N VAL A 295 4.61 -18.40 -9.13
CA VAL A 295 3.48 -18.22 -10.05
C VAL A 295 3.19 -16.73 -10.27
N MET A 296 3.31 -15.88 -9.25
CA MET A 296 3.16 -14.43 -9.42
C MET A 296 4.25 -13.86 -10.34
N GLY A 297 5.52 -14.21 -10.12
CA GLY A 297 6.65 -13.74 -10.92
C GLY A 297 6.63 -14.25 -12.38
N ALA A 298 5.98 -15.40 -12.61
CA ALA A 298 5.73 -15.93 -13.96
C ALA A 298 4.44 -15.40 -14.60
N GLY A 299 3.51 -14.87 -13.80
CA GLY A 299 2.21 -14.38 -14.22
C GLY A 299 2.26 -13.02 -14.94
N GLY A 300 1.12 -12.61 -15.49
CA GLY A 300 0.94 -11.28 -16.08
C GLY A 300 0.73 -10.17 -15.05
N ILE A 301 0.56 -10.52 -13.76
CA ILE A 301 0.60 -9.55 -12.66
C ILE A 301 1.98 -8.89 -12.52
N TYR A 302 3.04 -9.56 -12.95
CA TYR A 302 4.38 -9.00 -13.04
C TYR A 302 4.62 -8.38 -14.42
N ASP A 303 5.06 -7.12 -14.47
CA ASP A 303 5.41 -6.47 -15.74
C ASP A 303 6.78 -6.96 -16.23
N HIS A 304 6.75 -7.96 -17.12
CA HIS A 304 7.96 -8.60 -17.68
C HIS A 304 8.90 -7.68 -18.49
N ILE A 305 8.45 -6.46 -18.83
CA ILE A 305 9.24 -5.50 -19.62
C ILE A 305 9.75 -4.36 -18.76
N GLY A 306 8.90 -3.79 -17.90
CA GLY A 306 9.25 -2.65 -17.04
C GLY A 306 9.67 -3.02 -15.62
N GLY A 307 9.35 -4.22 -15.16
CA GLY A 307 9.41 -4.57 -13.75
C GLY A 307 8.25 -3.98 -12.94
N GLY A 308 8.19 -4.39 -11.68
CA GLY A 308 7.10 -4.05 -10.77
C GLY A 308 5.84 -4.86 -11.03
N PHE A 309 4.96 -4.85 -10.03
CA PHE A 309 3.73 -5.61 -9.99
C PHE A 309 2.52 -4.70 -10.14
N HIS A 310 1.56 -5.21 -10.90
CA HIS A 310 0.20 -4.75 -10.91
C HIS A 310 -0.51 -5.17 -9.61
N ARG A 311 -1.58 -4.46 -9.25
CA ARG A 311 -2.20 -4.56 -7.92
C ARG A 311 -2.78 -5.92 -7.61
N TYR A 312 -3.51 -6.51 -8.56
CA TYR A 312 -4.15 -7.81 -8.38
C TYR A 312 -4.50 -8.45 -9.72
N ALA A 313 -4.78 -9.74 -9.71
CA ALA A 313 -5.24 -10.48 -10.89
C ALA A 313 -6.74 -10.78 -10.82
N THR A 314 -7.43 -10.60 -11.94
CA THR A 314 -8.85 -10.94 -12.09
C THR A 314 -9.08 -12.44 -12.18
N ASP A 315 -8.05 -13.21 -12.54
CA ASP A 315 -8.11 -14.66 -12.66
C ASP A 315 -7.23 -15.37 -11.61
N ALA A 316 -7.51 -16.66 -11.39
CA ALA A 316 -6.82 -17.45 -10.37
C ALA A 316 -5.35 -17.78 -10.72
N ARG A 317 -4.92 -17.60 -11.97
CA ARG A 317 -3.58 -17.98 -12.46
C ARG A 317 -2.61 -16.81 -12.50
N TRP A 318 -2.99 -15.65 -11.95
CA TRP A 318 -2.17 -14.44 -11.93
C TRP A 318 -1.85 -13.88 -13.33
N ARG A 319 -2.68 -14.16 -14.35
CA ARG A 319 -2.39 -13.83 -15.75
C ARG A 319 -2.96 -12.50 -16.20
N VAL A 320 -4.19 -12.19 -15.80
CA VAL A 320 -4.92 -10.99 -16.23
C VAL A 320 -4.94 -10.01 -15.07
N PRO A 321 -4.03 -9.02 -15.02
CA PRO A 321 -4.01 -8.04 -13.96
C PRO A 321 -5.15 -7.02 -14.12
N HIS A 322 -5.51 -6.39 -13.01
CA HIS A 322 -5.89 -4.98 -13.05
C HIS A 322 -4.61 -4.15 -13.09
N PHE A 323 -4.39 -3.42 -14.17
CA PHE A 323 -3.06 -2.91 -14.56
C PHE A 323 -2.53 -1.75 -13.71
N GLU A 324 -3.31 -1.31 -12.73
CA GLU A 324 -2.87 -0.38 -11.70
C GLU A 324 -1.61 -0.88 -10.99
N LYS A 325 -0.63 0.00 -10.75
CA LYS A 325 0.54 -0.32 -9.92
C LYS A 325 0.59 0.60 -8.72
N MET A 326 0.54 0.01 -7.52
CA MET A 326 0.57 0.75 -6.26
C MET A 326 1.96 0.74 -5.64
N LEU A 327 2.38 1.85 -5.05
CA LEU A 327 3.67 1.94 -4.36
C LEU A 327 3.77 0.95 -3.20
N TYR A 328 2.71 0.82 -2.40
CA TYR A 328 2.71 -0.07 -1.22
C TYR A 328 2.82 -1.55 -1.61
N ASP A 329 2.12 -1.99 -2.65
CA ASP A 329 2.19 -3.39 -3.12
C ASP A 329 3.62 -3.73 -3.55
N ASN A 330 4.25 -2.84 -4.33
CA ASN A 330 5.62 -3.02 -4.79
C ASN A 330 6.62 -2.98 -3.65
N ALA A 331 6.45 -2.10 -2.66
CA ALA A 331 7.31 -2.05 -1.46
C ALA A 331 7.25 -3.37 -0.67
N LEU A 332 6.04 -3.86 -0.41
CA LEU A 332 5.80 -5.08 0.35
C LEU A 332 6.26 -6.34 -0.41
N LEU A 333 6.07 -6.38 -1.73
CA LEU A 333 6.55 -7.47 -2.58
C LEU A 333 8.08 -7.52 -2.62
N VAL A 334 8.77 -6.39 -2.79
CA VAL A 334 10.24 -6.35 -2.72
C VAL A 334 10.72 -6.98 -1.42
N ARG A 335 10.13 -6.62 -0.29
CA ARG A 335 10.54 -7.15 1.01
C ARG A 335 10.40 -8.68 1.08
N VAL A 336 9.26 -9.25 0.68
CA VAL A 336 9.07 -10.70 0.75
C VAL A 336 9.93 -11.48 -0.26
N TYR A 337 10.19 -10.92 -1.45
CA TYR A 337 11.13 -11.53 -2.40
C TYR A 337 12.57 -11.52 -1.84
N LEU A 338 12.99 -10.47 -1.15
CA LEU A 338 14.27 -10.43 -0.45
C LEU A 338 14.33 -11.46 0.69
N ASP A 339 13.27 -11.56 1.49
CA ASP A 339 13.22 -12.53 2.60
C ASP A 339 13.24 -13.97 2.06
N ALA A 340 12.49 -14.26 1.00
CA ALA A 340 12.52 -15.56 0.31
C ALA A 340 13.90 -15.84 -0.31
N TYR A 341 14.59 -14.83 -0.85
CA TYR A 341 15.98 -14.97 -1.30
C TYR A 341 16.91 -15.36 -0.15
N GLN A 342 16.81 -14.73 1.03
CA GLN A 342 17.62 -15.10 2.19
C GLN A 342 17.34 -16.53 2.65
N VAL A 343 16.07 -16.97 2.63
CA VAL A 343 15.68 -18.32 3.08
C VAL A 343 16.07 -19.41 2.08
N THR A 344 15.97 -19.16 0.78
CA THR A 344 16.13 -20.18 -0.26
C THR A 344 17.45 -20.13 -1.02
N GLY A 345 18.14 -18.98 -1.01
CA GLY A 345 19.31 -18.71 -1.86
C GLY A 345 19.00 -18.55 -3.35
N ARG A 346 17.72 -18.47 -3.74
CA ARG A 346 17.29 -18.40 -5.15
C ARG A 346 17.49 -17.01 -5.77
N GLU A 347 18.45 -16.91 -6.68
CA GLU A 347 18.81 -15.64 -7.33
C GLU A 347 17.68 -15.00 -8.16
N ASP A 348 16.71 -15.77 -8.63
CA ASP A 348 15.58 -15.24 -9.37
C ASP A 348 14.63 -14.40 -8.50
N PHE A 349 14.53 -14.70 -7.20
CA PHE A 349 13.82 -13.83 -6.24
C PHE A 349 14.56 -12.50 -6.04
N ALA A 350 15.89 -12.55 -5.91
CA ALA A 350 16.70 -11.33 -5.84
C ALA A 350 16.60 -10.49 -7.13
N ARG A 351 16.53 -11.14 -8.30
CA ARG A 351 16.31 -10.48 -9.59
C ARG A 351 14.97 -9.74 -9.64
N ILE A 352 13.86 -10.39 -9.24
CA ILE A 352 12.53 -9.75 -9.24
C ILE A 352 12.50 -8.53 -8.29
N ALA A 353 13.14 -8.63 -7.12
CA ALA A 353 13.28 -7.49 -6.21
C ALA A 353 14.02 -6.32 -6.88
N ARG A 354 15.16 -6.57 -7.55
CA ARG A 354 15.92 -5.55 -8.29
C ARG A 354 15.12 -4.92 -9.42
N GLU A 355 14.47 -5.73 -10.24
CA GLU A 355 13.66 -5.26 -11.38
C GLU A 355 12.49 -4.39 -10.89
N THR A 356 11.87 -4.75 -9.75
CA THR A 356 10.82 -3.94 -9.11
C THR A 356 11.35 -2.61 -8.57
N LEU A 357 12.49 -2.60 -7.89
CA LEU A 357 13.12 -1.35 -7.43
C LEU A 357 13.57 -0.46 -8.61
N CYS A 358 14.04 -1.06 -9.70
CA CYS A 358 14.38 -0.32 -10.92
C CYS A 358 13.15 0.36 -11.55
N TYR A 359 11.98 -0.29 -11.53
CA TYR A 359 10.71 0.36 -11.90
C TYR A 359 10.43 1.57 -11.02
N VAL A 360 10.55 1.43 -9.69
CA VAL A 360 10.25 2.52 -8.75
C VAL A 360 11.22 3.70 -8.92
N GLU A 361 12.51 3.45 -9.05
CA GLU A 361 13.53 4.49 -9.30
C GLU A 361 13.25 5.25 -10.61
N ARG A 362 12.85 4.51 -11.66
CA ARG A 362 12.72 5.07 -13.01
C ARG A 362 11.39 5.79 -13.25
N GLU A 363 10.28 5.26 -12.74
CA GLU A 363 8.93 5.69 -13.10
C GLU A 363 8.17 6.35 -11.94
N MET A 364 8.51 6.00 -10.69
CA MET A 364 7.75 6.43 -9.51
C MET A 364 8.50 7.44 -8.64
N THR A 365 9.75 7.76 -8.94
CA THR A 365 10.56 8.67 -8.10
C THR A 365 10.40 10.12 -8.55
N ALA A 366 9.94 10.97 -7.63
CA ALA A 366 9.85 12.41 -7.83
C ALA A 366 11.25 13.04 -7.88
N PRO A 367 11.43 14.18 -8.58
CA PRO A 367 12.72 14.89 -8.62
C PRO A 367 13.31 15.23 -7.24
N GLY A 368 12.46 15.42 -6.23
CA GLY A 368 12.85 15.69 -4.85
C GLY A 368 13.27 14.45 -4.04
N GLY A 369 13.14 13.25 -4.60
CA GLY A 369 13.53 11.99 -3.96
C GLY A 369 12.38 11.20 -3.31
N GLY A 370 11.22 11.81 -3.08
CA GLY A 370 10.01 11.09 -2.64
C GLY A 370 9.43 10.21 -3.76
N PHE A 371 8.57 9.27 -3.42
CA PHE A 371 7.93 8.34 -4.35
C PHE A 371 6.45 8.68 -4.55
N TYR A 372 6.03 8.70 -5.81
CA TYR A 372 4.63 8.83 -6.24
C TYR A 372 3.79 7.64 -5.81
N SER A 373 2.49 7.87 -5.67
CA SER A 373 1.56 6.93 -5.03
C SER A 373 1.20 5.74 -5.91
N ALA A 374 0.84 5.99 -7.17
CA ALA A 374 0.36 4.94 -8.07
C ALA A 374 0.47 5.31 -9.56
N SER A 375 0.37 4.32 -10.44
CA SER A 375 0.08 4.49 -11.87
C SER A 375 -1.26 3.84 -12.23
N ASP A 376 -2.05 4.52 -13.05
CA ASP A 376 -3.39 4.13 -13.49
C ASP A 376 -3.38 2.80 -14.28
N ALA A 377 -4.53 2.13 -14.31
CA ALA A 377 -4.75 0.92 -15.09
C ALA A 377 -4.99 1.24 -16.58
N ASP A 378 -5.57 2.41 -16.86
CA ASP A 378 -6.02 2.81 -18.18
C ASP A 378 -4.96 3.64 -18.93
N SER A 379 -4.82 3.37 -20.23
CA SER A 379 -4.13 4.26 -21.17
C SER A 379 -5.00 4.47 -22.41
N GLU A 380 -5.19 5.73 -22.79
CA GLU A 380 -6.12 6.13 -23.85
C GLU A 380 -7.57 5.65 -23.63
N GLY A 381 -7.99 5.53 -22.36
CA GLY A 381 -9.33 5.04 -21.99
C GLY A 381 -9.49 3.51 -22.09
N GLU A 382 -8.40 2.77 -22.34
CA GLU A 382 -8.41 1.32 -22.41
C GLU A 382 -7.47 0.71 -21.35
N GLU A 383 -8.00 -0.16 -20.50
CA GLU A 383 -7.22 -0.90 -19.51
C GLU A 383 -6.16 -1.79 -20.19
N GLY A 384 -4.90 -1.72 -19.73
CA GLY A 384 -3.84 -2.65 -20.16
C GLY A 384 -3.21 -2.40 -21.54
N LYS A 385 -3.75 -1.47 -22.34
CA LYS A 385 -3.27 -1.17 -23.71
C LYS A 385 -1.77 -0.84 -23.78
N TYR A 386 -1.26 -0.12 -22.79
CA TYR A 386 0.15 0.24 -22.70
C TYR A 386 1.07 -0.98 -22.56
N PHE A 387 0.60 -2.03 -21.89
CA PHE A 387 1.40 -3.18 -21.47
C PHE A 387 1.33 -4.38 -22.45
N ALA A 388 0.22 -4.55 -23.16
CA ALA A 388 0.00 -5.70 -24.04
C ALA A 388 0.75 -5.60 -25.39
N TRP A 389 1.07 -6.76 -25.98
CA TRP A 389 1.83 -6.85 -27.23
C TRP A 389 1.20 -7.82 -28.24
N THR A 390 1.32 -7.49 -29.53
CA THR A 390 1.01 -8.43 -30.63
C THR A 390 2.31 -9.03 -31.22
N PRO A 391 2.24 -10.20 -31.89
CA PRO A 391 3.40 -10.76 -32.59
C PRO A 391 4.05 -9.77 -33.56
N THR A 392 3.23 -9.04 -34.33
CA THR A 392 3.69 -8.05 -35.30
C THR A 392 4.44 -6.88 -34.64
N GLN A 393 3.98 -6.42 -33.47
CA GLN A 393 4.67 -5.36 -32.73
C GLN A 393 6.03 -5.85 -32.21
N ILE A 394 6.11 -7.08 -31.70
CA ILE A 394 7.38 -7.65 -31.22
C ILE A 394 8.36 -7.84 -32.38
N GLU A 395 7.90 -8.37 -33.51
CA GLU A 395 8.74 -8.56 -34.71
C GLU A 395 9.25 -7.22 -35.27
N ALA A 396 8.41 -6.19 -35.30
CA ALA A 396 8.82 -4.86 -35.76
C ALA A 396 9.94 -4.24 -34.91
N VAL A 397 10.00 -4.55 -33.62
CA VAL A 397 11.03 -4.04 -32.70
C VAL A 397 12.30 -4.90 -32.75
N LEU A 398 12.15 -6.23 -32.74
CA LEU A 398 13.27 -7.14 -32.50
C LEU A 398 13.86 -7.78 -33.75
N GLY A 399 13.11 -7.73 -34.86
CA GLY A 399 13.36 -8.52 -36.06
C GLY A 399 12.94 -9.99 -35.90
N PRO A 400 12.77 -10.73 -37.02
CA PRO A 400 12.15 -12.07 -37.01
C PRO A 400 12.91 -13.10 -36.18
N THR A 401 14.25 -13.05 -36.18
CA THR A 401 15.08 -14.03 -35.46
C THR A 401 14.91 -13.95 -33.94
N ARG A 402 15.01 -12.74 -33.36
CA ARG A 402 14.83 -12.54 -31.91
C ARG A 402 13.37 -12.66 -31.52
N ALA A 403 12.45 -12.17 -32.35
CA ALA A 403 11.01 -12.29 -32.12
C ALA A 403 10.59 -13.76 -31.92
N ARG A 404 11.14 -14.71 -32.69
CA ARG A 404 10.86 -16.15 -32.54
C ARG A 404 11.10 -16.68 -31.12
N LEU A 405 12.19 -16.26 -30.47
CA LEU A 405 12.49 -16.65 -29.08
C LEU A 405 11.51 -15.98 -28.11
N ILE A 406 11.28 -14.69 -28.28
CA ILE A 406 10.49 -13.88 -27.34
C ILE A 406 9.00 -14.23 -27.40
N THR A 407 8.45 -14.45 -28.60
CA THR A 407 7.04 -14.89 -28.73
C THR A 407 6.83 -16.29 -28.18
N ALA A 408 7.80 -17.20 -28.35
CA ALA A 408 7.73 -18.54 -27.76
C ALA A 408 7.90 -18.53 -26.23
N TYR A 409 8.71 -17.62 -25.70
CA TYR A 409 8.95 -17.50 -24.26
C TYR A 409 7.76 -16.89 -23.52
N TYR A 410 7.15 -15.85 -24.08
CA TYR A 410 6.00 -15.16 -23.47
C TYR A 410 4.62 -15.66 -23.94
N ASP A 411 4.58 -16.73 -24.74
CA ASP A 411 3.34 -17.30 -25.32
C ASP A 411 2.51 -16.26 -26.10
N VAL A 412 3.18 -15.47 -26.93
CA VAL A 412 2.55 -14.41 -27.74
C VAL A 412 2.01 -15.03 -29.02
N THR A 413 0.68 -15.07 -29.12
CA THR A 413 -0.03 -15.64 -30.27
C THR A 413 -0.79 -14.56 -31.04
N ALA A 414 -1.22 -14.86 -32.27
CA ALA A 414 -2.02 -13.95 -33.08
C ALA A 414 -3.43 -13.69 -32.50
N ALA A 415 -3.99 -14.64 -31.77
CA ALA A 415 -5.27 -14.47 -31.08
C ALA A 415 -5.13 -13.59 -29.82
N GLY A 416 -3.94 -13.56 -29.22
CA GLY A 416 -3.72 -12.92 -27.93
C GLY A 416 -4.39 -13.65 -26.77
N ASN A 417 -4.25 -13.08 -25.58
CA ASN A 417 -4.95 -13.51 -24.36
C ASN A 417 -5.74 -12.36 -23.70
N PHE A 418 -5.73 -11.17 -24.31
CA PHE A 418 -6.38 -9.97 -23.81
C PHE A 418 -6.69 -9.00 -24.96
N HIS A 419 -7.98 -8.84 -25.31
CA HIS A 419 -8.46 -7.90 -26.33
C HIS A 419 -7.69 -7.95 -27.68
N GLY A 420 -7.33 -9.16 -28.16
CA GLY A 420 -6.58 -9.34 -29.41
C GLY A 420 -5.06 -9.07 -29.31
N ALA A 421 -4.56 -8.78 -28.10
CA ALA A 421 -3.14 -8.67 -27.77
C ALA A 421 -2.76 -9.66 -26.65
N THR A 422 -1.48 -9.72 -26.31
CA THR A 422 -0.96 -10.62 -25.27
C THR A 422 -0.44 -9.84 -24.07
N ILE A 423 -0.99 -10.14 -22.90
CA ILE A 423 -0.36 -9.90 -21.60
C ILE A 423 0.76 -10.93 -21.47
N LEU A 424 1.99 -10.43 -21.37
CA LEU A 424 3.17 -11.29 -21.29
C LEU A 424 3.15 -12.06 -19.98
N HIS A 425 3.41 -13.36 -20.07
CA HIS A 425 3.57 -14.27 -18.95
C HIS A 425 4.51 -15.39 -19.38
N THR A 426 5.11 -16.12 -18.44
CA THR A 426 6.13 -17.15 -18.76
C THR A 426 5.62 -18.53 -18.37
N PRO A 427 4.88 -19.23 -19.24
CA PRO A 427 4.28 -20.53 -18.89
C PRO A 427 5.30 -21.67 -18.81
N ARG A 428 6.52 -21.47 -19.31
CA ARG A 428 7.62 -22.44 -19.26
C ARG A 428 8.96 -21.73 -18.97
N PRO A 429 9.91 -22.39 -18.29
CA PRO A 429 11.25 -21.85 -18.08
C PRO A 429 11.97 -21.52 -19.40
N LEU A 430 12.82 -20.49 -19.39
CA LEU A 430 13.58 -20.07 -20.58
C LEU A 430 14.45 -21.21 -21.13
N ALA A 431 15.03 -22.03 -20.26
CA ALA A 431 15.86 -23.16 -20.66
C ALA A 431 15.10 -24.18 -21.54
N GLU A 432 13.83 -24.45 -21.23
CA GLU A 432 12.99 -25.35 -22.04
C GLU A 432 12.65 -24.74 -23.40
N VAL A 433 12.35 -23.44 -23.42
CA VAL A 433 12.08 -22.72 -24.68
C VAL A 433 13.33 -22.68 -25.55
N ALA A 434 14.49 -22.36 -24.97
CA ALA A 434 15.78 -22.36 -25.65
C ALA A 434 16.09 -23.74 -26.25
N ALA A 435 15.90 -24.82 -25.49
CA ALA A 435 16.08 -26.18 -25.98
C ALA A 435 15.13 -26.50 -27.16
N SER A 436 13.85 -26.11 -27.08
CA SER A 436 12.88 -26.34 -28.15
C SER A 436 13.20 -25.57 -29.44
N LEU A 437 13.91 -24.45 -29.33
CA LEU A 437 14.32 -23.61 -30.45
C LEU A 437 15.77 -23.85 -30.90
N GLN A 438 16.46 -24.80 -30.26
CA GLN A 438 17.87 -25.13 -30.47
C GLN A 438 18.80 -23.92 -30.28
N ILE A 439 18.54 -23.13 -29.24
CA ILE A 439 19.35 -21.97 -28.84
C ILE A 439 20.09 -22.34 -27.56
N ASP A 440 21.37 -21.98 -27.47
CA ASP A 440 22.15 -22.12 -26.24
C ASP A 440 21.47 -21.35 -25.08
N PRO A 441 21.32 -21.93 -23.86
CA PRO A 441 20.64 -21.26 -22.76
C PRO A 441 21.22 -19.90 -22.36
N GLN A 442 22.54 -19.74 -22.40
CA GLN A 442 23.20 -18.48 -22.04
C GLN A 442 23.00 -17.43 -23.14
N ALA A 443 23.05 -17.86 -24.41
CA ALA A 443 22.70 -17.00 -25.54
C ALA A 443 21.22 -16.57 -25.49
N ALA A 444 20.31 -17.49 -25.12
CA ALA A 444 18.89 -17.20 -24.96
C ALA A 444 18.63 -16.18 -23.84
N ALA A 445 19.28 -16.31 -22.68
CA ALA A 445 19.22 -15.34 -21.60
C ALA A 445 19.69 -13.95 -22.05
N THR A 446 20.85 -13.89 -22.71
CA THR A 446 21.41 -12.64 -23.25
C THR A 446 20.47 -11.98 -24.26
N GLN A 447 19.83 -12.77 -25.13
CA GLN A 447 18.85 -12.27 -26.09
C GLN A 447 17.56 -11.78 -25.42
N LEU A 448 17.10 -12.45 -24.37
CA LEU A 448 15.93 -12.05 -23.60
C LEU A 448 16.15 -10.70 -22.92
N ASP A 449 17.30 -10.50 -22.26
CA ASP A 449 17.62 -9.25 -21.59
C ASP A 449 17.71 -8.07 -22.58
N ALA A 450 18.39 -8.28 -23.71
CA ALA A 450 18.45 -7.28 -24.78
C ALA A 450 17.05 -6.98 -25.36
N ALA A 451 16.21 -8.01 -25.54
CA ALA A 451 14.86 -7.83 -26.03
C ALA A 451 13.96 -7.07 -25.05
N ARG A 452 14.07 -7.32 -23.73
CA ARG A 452 13.35 -6.55 -22.70
C ARG A 452 13.70 -5.07 -22.78
N ALA A 453 14.99 -4.74 -22.92
CA ALA A 453 15.44 -3.35 -23.07
C ALA A 453 14.89 -2.70 -24.36
N ASP A 454 14.98 -3.38 -25.50
CA ASP A 454 14.47 -2.87 -26.78
C ASP A 454 12.94 -2.68 -26.77
N LEU A 455 12.21 -3.65 -26.21
CA LEU A 455 10.75 -3.58 -26.05
C LEU A 455 10.35 -2.46 -25.10
N TYR A 456 11.10 -2.24 -24.02
CA TYR A 456 10.87 -1.11 -23.12
C TYR A 456 11.04 0.24 -23.83
N GLN A 457 12.10 0.42 -24.62
CA GLN A 457 12.30 1.63 -25.43
C GLN A 457 11.19 1.84 -26.47
N ALA A 458 10.69 0.76 -27.06
CA ALA A 458 9.54 0.83 -27.95
C ALA A 458 8.24 1.17 -27.18
N ARG A 459 8.06 0.67 -25.96
CA ARG A 459 6.90 0.95 -25.10
C ARG A 459 6.83 2.42 -24.69
N LEU A 460 7.96 3.06 -24.40
CA LEU A 460 8.03 4.49 -24.05
C LEU A 460 7.49 5.44 -25.13
N LYS A 461 7.30 4.97 -26.37
CA LYS A 461 6.70 5.74 -27.46
C LYS A 461 5.17 5.70 -27.46
N ARG A 462 4.57 4.81 -26.65
CA ARG A 462 3.11 4.73 -26.44
C ARG A 462 2.69 5.76 -25.41
N VAL A 463 1.40 6.09 -25.36
CA VAL A 463 0.84 6.92 -24.29
C VAL A 463 0.92 6.13 -22.97
N PRO A 464 1.63 6.61 -21.94
CA PRO A 464 1.69 5.91 -20.67
C PRO A 464 0.37 6.11 -19.88
N PRO A 465 0.04 5.19 -18.96
CA PRO A 465 -1.01 5.44 -17.97
C PRO A 465 -0.71 6.69 -17.15
N HIS A 466 -1.76 7.35 -16.66
CA HIS A 466 -1.59 8.49 -15.77
C HIS A 466 -0.86 8.07 -14.49
N THR A 467 0.07 8.89 -14.00
CA THR A 467 0.75 8.66 -12.72
C THR A 467 0.17 9.61 -11.69
N ASP A 468 -0.35 9.09 -10.58
CA ASP A 468 -0.73 9.92 -9.43
C ASP A 468 0.54 10.36 -8.69
N THR A 469 0.94 11.60 -8.97
CA THR A 469 2.15 12.23 -8.43
C THR A 469 2.04 12.63 -6.96
N LYS A 470 0.92 12.36 -6.30
CA LYS A 470 0.79 12.52 -4.85
C LYS A 470 1.83 11.65 -4.13
N VAL A 471 2.55 12.24 -3.19
CA VAL A 471 3.48 11.53 -2.31
C VAL A 471 2.80 11.33 -0.96
N LEU A 472 2.59 10.08 -0.56
CA LEU A 472 1.96 9.71 0.72
C LEU A 472 3.03 9.27 1.73
N ALA A 473 2.98 9.81 2.95
CA ALA A 473 3.98 9.52 3.98
C ALA A 473 4.04 8.02 4.33
N ALA A 474 2.88 7.38 4.57
CA ALA A 474 2.80 5.95 4.87
C ALA A 474 3.49 5.09 3.79
N TRP A 475 3.13 5.28 2.52
CA TRP A 475 3.64 4.43 1.42
C TRP A 475 5.12 4.68 1.14
N ASN A 476 5.57 5.93 1.32
CA ASN A 476 7.00 6.24 1.26
C ASN A 476 7.76 5.57 2.40
N GLY A 477 7.20 5.51 3.61
CA GLY A 477 7.78 4.76 4.73
C GLY A 477 8.04 3.28 4.38
N LEU A 478 7.04 2.62 3.76
CA LEU A 478 7.20 1.24 3.29
C LEU A 478 8.30 1.10 2.22
N MET A 479 8.31 2.00 1.23
CA MET A 479 9.29 1.94 0.13
C MET A 479 10.72 2.28 0.59
N ILE A 480 10.88 3.23 1.52
CA ILE A 480 12.16 3.51 2.19
C ILE A 480 12.69 2.23 2.84
N GLY A 481 11.83 1.50 3.57
CA GLY A 481 12.18 0.21 4.16
C GLY A 481 12.59 -0.83 3.11
N ALA A 482 11.87 -0.92 1.99
CA ALA A 482 12.20 -1.83 0.90
C ALA A 482 13.58 -1.56 0.29
N PHE A 483 13.90 -0.31 -0.04
CA PHE A 483 15.24 0.07 -0.54
C PHE A 483 16.33 -0.15 0.51
N ALA A 484 16.09 0.17 1.78
CA ALA A 484 17.04 -0.06 2.85
C ALA A 484 17.36 -1.55 3.04
N ARG A 485 16.31 -2.39 3.07
CA ARG A 485 16.44 -3.86 3.12
C ARG A 485 17.17 -4.40 1.89
N ALA A 486 16.89 -3.89 0.69
CA ALA A 486 17.59 -4.29 -0.52
C ALA A 486 19.08 -3.95 -0.46
N ALA A 487 19.45 -2.76 0.00
CA ALA A 487 20.84 -2.36 0.19
C ALA A 487 21.58 -3.32 1.14
N GLN A 488 20.90 -3.71 2.22
CA GLN A 488 21.41 -4.65 3.19
C GLN A 488 21.59 -6.05 2.58
N VAL A 489 20.51 -6.65 2.06
CA VAL A 489 20.43 -8.05 1.63
C VAL A 489 21.21 -8.30 0.33
N LEU A 490 21.00 -7.46 -0.69
CA LEU A 490 21.66 -7.60 -1.99
C LEU A 490 23.09 -7.06 -1.98
N GLY A 491 23.40 -6.19 -1.01
CA GLY A 491 24.72 -5.65 -0.84
C GLY A 491 25.07 -4.51 -1.79
N GLU A 492 24.06 -3.76 -2.22
CA GLU A 492 24.15 -2.68 -3.21
C GLU A 492 23.90 -1.32 -2.53
N PRO A 493 24.96 -0.55 -2.19
CA PRO A 493 24.83 0.70 -1.43
C PRO A 493 24.02 1.80 -2.14
N ALA A 494 23.80 1.68 -3.46
CA ALA A 494 22.98 2.61 -4.22
C ALA A 494 21.55 2.69 -3.68
N TYR A 495 20.97 1.55 -3.29
CA TYR A 495 19.62 1.50 -2.73
C TYR A 495 19.52 2.24 -1.39
N ALA A 496 20.55 2.19 -0.54
CA ALA A 496 20.55 2.95 0.71
C ALA A 496 20.52 4.47 0.44
N ARG A 497 21.20 4.96 -0.61
CA ARG A 497 21.17 6.37 -0.99
C ARG A 497 19.78 6.81 -1.46
N VAL A 498 19.10 5.97 -2.24
CA VAL A 498 17.71 6.24 -2.67
C VAL A 498 16.79 6.32 -1.46
N ALA A 499 16.90 5.37 -0.51
CA ALA A 499 16.17 5.40 0.75
C ALA A 499 16.46 6.65 1.60
N GLN A 500 17.73 7.10 1.66
CA GLN A 500 18.11 8.32 2.37
C GLN A 500 17.45 9.56 1.77
N LEU A 501 17.50 9.72 0.45
CA LEU A 501 16.88 10.86 -0.24
C LEU A 501 15.36 10.88 -0.02
N ALA A 502 14.69 9.74 -0.10
CA ALA A 502 13.26 9.63 0.17
C ALA A 502 12.93 9.94 1.64
N ALA A 503 13.71 9.42 2.59
CA ALA A 503 13.54 9.72 4.01
C ALA A 503 13.74 11.22 4.31
N ASP A 504 14.75 11.84 3.72
CA ASP A 504 14.98 13.28 3.87
C ASP A 504 13.85 14.09 3.22
N PHE A 505 13.33 13.67 2.06
CA PHE A 505 12.15 14.28 1.45
C PHE A 505 10.93 14.23 2.38
N VAL A 506 10.60 13.04 2.93
CA VAL A 506 9.46 12.89 3.84
C VAL A 506 9.62 13.76 5.07
N LEU A 507 10.80 13.76 5.70
CA LEU A 507 11.03 14.48 6.94
C LEU A 507 11.19 16.00 6.75
N THR A 508 11.27 16.49 5.52
CA THR A 508 11.36 17.93 5.20
C THR A 508 10.09 18.47 4.56
N SER A 509 9.49 17.71 3.63
CA SER A 509 8.38 18.17 2.79
C SER A 509 7.02 17.71 3.30
N LEU A 510 6.94 16.59 4.03
CA LEU A 510 5.72 16.07 4.64
C LEU A 510 5.63 16.44 6.13
N ARG A 511 6.14 17.61 6.53
CA ARG A 511 6.09 18.07 7.92
C ARG A 511 5.59 19.50 8.05
N ASP A 512 4.87 19.75 9.13
CA ASP A 512 4.55 21.08 9.65
C ASP A 512 4.98 21.12 11.13
N GLY A 513 6.13 21.75 11.39
CA GLY A 513 6.83 21.65 12.67
C GLY A 513 7.13 20.19 13.04
N GLU A 514 6.57 19.75 14.17
CA GLU A 514 6.69 18.36 14.64
C GLU A 514 5.67 17.40 14.02
N ARG A 515 4.60 17.90 13.38
CA ARG A 515 3.51 17.09 12.87
C ARG A 515 3.83 16.59 11.45
N LEU A 516 3.72 15.29 11.24
CA LEU A 516 3.73 14.70 9.91
C LEU A 516 2.40 15.02 9.19
N ARG A 517 2.51 15.40 7.92
CA ARG A 517 1.40 15.61 6.99
C ARG A 517 1.15 14.32 6.21
N ARG A 518 -0.10 14.10 5.79
CA ARG A 518 -0.49 12.89 5.05
C ARG A 518 0.16 12.85 3.67
N SER A 519 0.06 13.95 2.94
CA SER A 519 0.42 13.97 1.53
C SER A 519 1.09 15.27 1.11
N VAL A 520 1.91 15.19 0.06
CA VAL A 520 2.38 16.34 -0.72
C VAL A 520 1.88 16.15 -2.13
N ASN A 521 1.23 17.18 -2.67
CA ASN A 521 0.90 17.26 -4.08
C ASN A 521 1.32 18.63 -4.64
N ASP A 522 1.96 18.64 -5.81
CA ASP A 522 2.53 19.86 -6.42
C ASP A 522 3.37 20.73 -5.46
N GLY A 523 4.13 20.07 -4.58
CA GLY A 523 4.98 20.73 -3.57
C GLY A 523 4.24 21.26 -2.34
N VAL A 524 2.92 21.09 -2.25
CA VAL A 524 2.11 21.55 -1.11
C VAL A 524 1.74 20.37 -0.21
N ALA A 525 2.13 20.45 1.06
CA ALA A 525 1.78 19.46 2.06
C ALA A 525 0.34 19.67 2.57
N THR A 526 -0.48 18.62 2.56
CA THR A 526 -1.90 18.67 2.92
C THR A 526 -2.32 17.45 3.76
N GLY A 527 -3.39 17.61 4.54
CA GLY A 527 -3.90 16.61 5.47
C GLY A 527 -3.02 16.36 6.70
N ASP A 528 -3.64 16.08 7.84
CA ASP A 528 -2.93 15.58 9.01
C ASP A 528 -2.53 14.13 8.80
N GLY A 529 -1.33 13.74 9.23
CA GLY A 529 -0.90 12.35 9.19
C GLY A 529 -1.77 11.46 10.09
N TYR A 530 -2.06 10.26 9.62
CA TYR A 530 -2.75 9.19 10.35
C TYR A 530 -1.75 8.25 11.00
N LEU A 531 -2.23 7.33 11.84
CA LEU A 531 -1.42 6.28 12.48
C LEU A 531 -0.42 5.62 11.51
N ASP A 532 -0.90 5.23 10.33
CA ASP A 532 -0.11 4.52 9.32
C ASP A 532 1.08 5.37 8.81
N ASP A 533 0.90 6.69 8.68
CA ASP A 533 1.97 7.59 8.23
C ASP A 533 3.14 7.60 9.21
N TYR A 534 2.84 7.68 10.50
CA TYR A 534 3.88 7.66 11.53
C TYR A 534 4.50 6.28 11.67
N ALA A 535 3.66 5.23 11.72
CA ALA A 535 4.12 3.87 11.95
C ALA A 535 5.03 3.38 10.81
N PHE A 536 4.67 3.66 9.55
CA PHE A 536 5.42 3.14 8.41
C PHE A 536 6.69 3.94 8.16
N VAL A 537 6.67 5.27 8.38
CA VAL A 537 7.91 6.08 8.29
C VAL A 537 8.89 5.70 9.40
N ALA A 538 8.41 5.48 10.63
CA ALA A 538 9.27 4.97 11.71
C ALA A 538 9.88 3.60 11.36
N ALA A 539 9.09 2.67 10.81
CA ALA A 539 9.58 1.37 10.35
C ALA A 539 10.66 1.49 9.26
N GLY A 540 10.41 2.33 8.25
CA GLY A 540 11.38 2.59 7.18
C GLY A 540 12.67 3.23 7.69
N LEU A 541 12.60 4.10 8.69
CA LEU A 541 13.78 4.71 9.32
C LEU A 541 14.59 3.71 10.17
N LEU A 542 13.92 2.76 10.83
CA LEU A 542 14.60 1.65 11.51
C LEU A 542 15.33 0.76 10.52
N ASP A 543 14.71 0.42 9.39
CA ASP A 543 15.36 -0.35 8.31
C ASP A 543 16.53 0.43 7.70
N LEU A 544 16.36 1.75 7.50
CA LEU A 544 17.41 2.62 6.99
C LEU A 544 18.58 2.74 7.96
N TYR A 545 18.31 2.79 9.26
CA TYR A 545 19.34 2.69 10.29
C TYR A 545 20.11 1.37 10.17
N GLU A 546 19.44 0.22 10.06
CA GLU A 546 20.12 -1.08 9.92
C GLU A 546 20.87 -1.25 8.58
N ALA A 547 20.58 -0.40 7.58
CA ALA A 547 21.29 -0.38 6.30
C ALA A 547 22.52 0.56 6.30
N THR A 548 22.46 1.66 7.06
CA THR A 548 23.44 2.77 6.98
C THR A 548 24.26 2.95 8.26
N PHE A 549 23.71 2.53 9.39
CA PHE A 549 24.21 2.73 10.75
C PHE A 549 24.38 4.20 11.13
N GLU A 550 23.66 5.12 10.46
CA GLU A 550 23.64 6.54 10.80
C GLU A 550 22.73 6.80 12.01
N PRO A 551 23.25 7.23 13.18
CA PRO A 551 22.47 7.35 14.42
C PRO A 551 21.24 8.25 14.30
N LYS A 552 21.36 9.32 13.50
CA LYS A 552 20.26 10.24 13.17
C LYS A 552 18.98 9.52 12.72
N ARG A 553 19.09 8.41 11.98
CA ARG A 553 17.92 7.66 11.48
C ARG A 553 17.17 6.96 12.62
N LEU A 554 17.90 6.39 13.58
CA LEU A 554 17.31 5.80 14.78
C LEU A 554 16.70 6.88 15.70
N GLU A 555 17.36 8.03 15.87
CA GLU A 555 16.81 9.18 16.60
C GLU A 555 15.48 9.66 16.00
N GLN A 556 15.42 9.76 14.67
CA GLN A 556 14.21 10.15 13.95
C GLN A 556 13.09 9.11 14.11
N ALA A 557 13.41 7.81 14.10
CA ALA A 557 12.44 6.76 14.36
C ALA A 557 11.88 6.81 15.79
N ILE A 558 12.74 7.00 16.79
CA ILE A 558 12.34 7.18 18.21
C ILE A 558 11.43 8.41 18.36
N ALA A 559 11.81 9.54 17.75
CA ALA A 559 11.01 10.76 17.81
C ALA A 559 9.62 10.58 17.18
N LEU A 560 9.53 9.95 16.01
CA LEU A 560 8.27 9.66 15.36
C LEU A 560 7.41 8.67 16.15
N GLN A 561 8.01 7.63 16.75
CA GLN A 561 7.29 6.71 17.63
C GLN A 561 6.73 7.43 18.85
N GLY A 562 7.50 8.32 19.48
CA GLY A 562 7.03 9.16 20.59
C GLY A 562 5.86 10.07 20.19
N GLN A 563 5.90 10.67 19.00
CA GLN A 563 4.80 11.48 18.47
C GLN A 563 3.56 10.63 18.15
N LEU A 564 3.75 9.42 17.64
CA LEU A 564 2.68 8.47 17.38
C LEU A 564 1.95 8.15 18.70
N GLU A 565 2.70 7.84 19.75
CA GLU A 565 2.13 7.55 21.07
C GLU A 565 1.36 8.73 21.65
N GLN A 566 1.91 9.95 21.56
CA GLN A 566 1.23 11.14 22.07
C GLN A 566 -0.11 11.42 21.39
N ARG A 567 -0.26 11.05 20.12
CA ARG A 567 -1.42 11.45 19.29
C ARG A 567 -2.46 10.36 19.13
N PHE A 568 -2.04 9.10 19.07
CA PHE A 568 -2.89 7.99 18.63
C PHE A 568 -3.14 6.94 19.70
N LEU A 569 -2.33 6.88 20.77
CA LEU A 569 -2.46 5.86 21.80
C LEU A 569 -3.80 5.93 22.53
N ASP A 570 -4.45 4.78 22.66
CA ASP A 570 -5.54 4.60 23.62
C ASP A 570 -4.96 4.18 24.97
N HIS A 571 -4.88 5.14 25.90
CA HIS A 571 -4.35 4.90 27.25
C HIS A 571 -5.20 3.90 28.06
N ASP A 572 -6.50 3.80 27.78
CA ASP A 572 -7.42 2.94 28.53
C ASP A 572 -7.49 1.55 27.90
N GLY A 573 -7.68 1.48 26.58
CA GLY A 573 -7.91 0.24 25.84
C GLY A 573 -6.67 -0.40 25.22
N GLY A 574 -5.51 0.27 25.21
CA GLY A 574 -4.31 -0.18 24.52
C GLY A 574 -4.39 -0.09 23.00
N GLY A 575 -3.25 -0.18 22.31
CA GLY A 575 -3.18 0.03 20.86
C GLY A 575 -3.49 1.47 20.45
N PHE A 576 -3.68 1.70 19.16
CA PHE A 576 -3.68 3.04 18.57
C PHE A 576 -4.90 3.27 17.69
N PHE A 577 -5.53 4.44 17.82
CA PHE A 577 -6.56 4.91 16.91
C PHE A 577 -5.95 5.37 15.59
N LEU A 578 -6.69 5.24 14.49
CA LEU A 578 -6.26 5.71 13.16
C LEU A 578 -6.03 7.23 13.14
N THR A 579 -6.93 7.98 13.79
CA THR A 579 -6.91 9.44 13.84
C THR A 579 -6.32 9.96 15.14
N GLY A 580 -5.66 11.12 15.08
CA GLY A 580 -5.13 11.81 16.26
C GLY A 580 -6.24 12.30 17.19
N VAL A 581 -5.92 12.53 18.46
CA VAL A 581 -6.86 13.09 19.45
C VAL A 581 -7.44 14.46 19.08
N ASP A 582 -6.74 15.21 18.23
CA ASP A 582 -7.10 16.55 17.76
C ASP A 582 -7.64 16.57 16.32
N HIS A 583 -7.95 15.40 15.76
CA HIS A 583 -8.56 15.27 14.43
C HIS A 583 -10.06 15.58 14.45
N GLU A 584 -10.65 15.85 13.27
CA GLU A 584 -12.09 15.98 13.09
C GLU A 584 -12.85 14.81 13.75
N SER A 585 -13.91 15.12 14.50
CA SER A 585 -14.79 14.11 15.10
C SER A 585 -15.75 13.52 14.05
N LEU A 586 -15.62 12.23 13.79
CA LEU A 586 -16.51 11.44 12.93
C LEU A 586 -17.43 10.55 13.79
N LEU A 587 -18.18 9.63 13.15
CA LEU A 587 -19.09 8.69 13.83
C LEU A 587 -18.41 7.84 14.90
N ALA A 588 -17.16 7.45 14.66
CA ALA A 588 -16.33 6.69 15.58
C ALA A 588 -14.85 6.92 15.27
N ARG A 589 -13.98 6.80 16.27
CA ARG A 589 -12.53 6.62 16.07
C ARG A 589 -12.24 5.13 16.03
N THR A 590 -11.68 4.67 14.92
CA THR A 590 -11.40 3.25 14.71
C THR A 590 -9.96 2.91 15.08
N LYS A 591 -9.73 1.69 15.56
CA LYS A 591 -8.40 1.09 15.66
C LYS A 591 -8.26 0.07 14.53
N PRO A 592 -7.46 0.34 13.48
CA PRO A 592 -7.29 -0.58 12.37
C PRO A 592 -6.86 -1.96 12.86
N ALA A 593 -7.65 -2.99 12.53
CA ALA A 593 -7.52 -4.37 13.03
C ALA A 593 -7.54 -5.42 11.90
N TYR A 594 -7.11 -5.02 10.69
CA TYR A 594 -7.06 -5.86 9.51
C TYR A 594 -5.82 -5.51 8.67
N ASP A 595 -4.93 -6.48 8.45
CA ASP A 595 -3.81 -6.33 7.52
C ASP A 595 -4.32 -6.66 6.11
N GLY A 596 -4.67 -5.60 5.40
CA GLY A 596 -5.30 -5.60 4.09
C GLY A 596 -4.31 -5.80 2.94
N ALA A 597 -4.52 -5.05 1.86
CA ALA A 597 -3.46 -4.82 0.87
C ALA A 597 -2.32 -4.02 1.50
N GLU A 598 -2.66 -3.09 2.40
CA GLU A 598 -1.76 -2.39 3.30
C GLU A 598 -1.81 -3.06 4.69
N PRO A 599 -0.68 -3.20 5.41
CA PRO A 599 -0.72 -3.61 6.81
C PRO A 599 -1.50 -2.60 7.66
N ALA A 600 -2.04 -3.02 8.80
CA ALA A 600 -2.60 -2.08 9.77
C ALA A 600 -1.48 -1.30 10.47
N GLY A 601 -1.67 0.01 10.68
CA GLY A 601 -0.76 0.84 11.46
C GLY A 601 -0.49 0.30 12.86
N ASN A 602 -1.48 -0.35 13.50
CA ASN A 602 -1.28 -1.03 14.78
C ASN A 602 -0.26 -2.17 14.69
N SER A 603 -0.36 -3.04 13.67
CA SER A 603 0.57 -4.15 13.46
C SER A 603 2.01 -3.63 13.31
N MET A 604 2.20 -2.56 12.52
CA MET A 604 3.52 -1.96 12.33
C MET A 604 4.01 -1.24 13.59
N ALA A 605 3.16 -0.48 14.28
CA ALA A 605 3.54 0.24 15.50
C ALA A 605 4.00 -0.69 16.61
N VAL A 606 3.33 -1.84 16.79
CA VAL A 606 3.74 -2.86 17.77
C VAL A 606 5.10 -3.46 17.41
N LEU A 607 5.35 -3.76 16.12
CA LEU A 607 6.68 -4.22 15.67
C LEU A 607 7.77 -3.16 15.87
N ASN A 608 7.47 -1.88 15.62
CA ASN A 608 8.40 -0.79 15.88
C ASN A 608 8.76 -0.70 17.36
N LEU A 609 7.77 -0.76 18.25
CA LEU A 609 7.98 -0.77 19.70
C LEU A 609 8.88 -1.93 20.13
N MET A 610 8.67 -3.13 19.57
CA MET A 610 9.51 -4.29 19.88
C MET A 610 10.95 -4.08 19.41
N ARG A 611 11.16 -3.60 18.17
CA ARG A 611 12.51 -3.29 17.67
C ARG A 611 13.19 -2.18 18.48
N LEU A 612 12.45 -1.14 18.84
CA LEU A 612 12.96 -0.03 19.66
C LEU A 612 13.30 -0.47 21.07
N ALA A 613 12.52 -1.37 21.67
CA ALA A 613 12.85 -1.98 22.96
C ALA A 613 14.19 -2.72 22.90
N GLU A 614 14.45 -3.47 21.81
CA GLU A 614 15.74 -4.15 21.62
C GLU A 614 16.90 -3.15 21.41
N PHE A 615 16.70 -2.08 20.62
CA PHE A 615 17.75 -1.06 20.44
C PHE A 615 18.04 -0.30 21.73
N THR A 616 17.02 0.23 22.38
CA THR A 616 17.15 1.25 23.44
C THR A 616 17.15 0.69 24.86
N THR A 617 16.80 -0.59 25.01
CA THR A 617 16.51 -1.26 26.31
C THR A 617 15.40 -0.62 27.13
N ALA A 618 14.58 0.24 26.50
CA ALA A 618 13.47 0.91 27.16
C ALA A 618 12.35 -0.08 27.51
N ALA A 619 12.19 -0.39 28.81
CA ALA A 619 11.13 -1.26 29.31
C ALA A 619 9.72 -0.75 28.97
N ARG A 620 9.56 0.57 28.79
CA ARG A 620 8.31 1.21 28.38
C ARG A 620 7.82 0.68 27.03
N ASP A 621 8.71 0.57 26.04
CA ASP A 621 8.33 0.21 24.68
C ASP A 621 7.81 -1.24 24.64
N ARG A 622 8.49 -2.14 25.36
CA ARG A 622 8.05 -3.53 25.53
C ARG A 622 6.70 -3.60 26.26
N ALA A 623 6.50 -2.84 27.33
CA ALA A 623 5.23 -2.82 28.05
C ALA A 623 4.08 -2.32 27.17
N LEU A 624 4.32 -1.31 26.33
CA LEU A 624 3.32 -0.77 25.41
C LEU A 624 3.00 -1.73 24.27
N ALA A 625 4.00 -2.43 23.73
CA ALA A 625 3.81 -3.49 22.75
C ALA A 625 2.93 -4.61 23.33
N GLU A 626 3.21 -5.07 24.56
CA GLU A 626 2.39 -6.07 25.24
C GLU A 626 0.95 -5.59 25.50
N GLN A 627 0.76 -4.35 25.96
CA GLN A 627 -0.58 -3.78 26.16
C GLN A 627 -1.36 -3.77 24.84
N SER A 628 -0.71 -3.39 23.75
CA SER A 628 -1.31 -3.39 22.42
C SER A 628 -1.64 -4.82 21.96
N LEU A 629 -0.76 -5.80 22.15
CA LEU A 629 -1.06 -7.20 21.84
C LEU A 629 -2.28 -7.72 22.64
N ARG A 630 -2.44 -7.33 23.91
CA ARG A 630 -3.65 -7.67 24.68
C ARG A 630 -4.91 -7.03 24.10
N ALA A 631 -4.83 -5.80 23.60
CA ALA A 631 -5.95 -5.10 22.96
C ALA A 631 -6.46 -5.80 21.69
N PHE A 632 -5.57 -6.48 20.96
CA PHE A 632 -5.91 -7.22 19.74
C PHE A 632 -6.05 -8.74 19.96
N ALA A 633 -5.79 -9.25 21.16
CA ALA A 633 -5.80 -10.68 21.44
C ALA A 633 -7.15 -11.36 21.13
N GLY A 634 -8.28 -10.69 21.37
CA GLY A 634 -9.60 -11.24 21.03
C GLY A 634 -9.83 -11.36 19.52
N VAL A 635 -9.24 -10.46 18.71
CA VAL A 635 -9.27 -10.57 17.24
C VAL A 635 -8.42 -11.75 16.79
N LEU A 636 -7.19 -11.85 17.31
CA LEU A 636 -6.26 -12.93 16.99
C LEU A 636 -6.77 -14.32 17.40
N GLN A 637 -7.57 -14.41 18.48
CA GLN A 637 -8.19 -15.67 18.90
C GLN A 637 -9.34 -16.10 17.97
N ARG A 638 -10.11 -15.15 17.43
CA ARG A 638 -11.27 -15.46 16.56
C ARG A 638 -10.88 -15.70 15.11
N GLY A 639 -9.90 -14.95 14.61
CA GLY A 639 -9.51 -14.97 13.20
C GLY A 639 -8.08 -14.46 13.02
N PRO A 640 -7.06 -15.22 13.42
CA PRO A 640 -5.67 -14.74 13.41
C PRO A 640 -5.16 -14.37 12.02
N ALA A 641 -5.69 -15.00 10.97
CA ALA A 641 -5.33 -14.70 9.58
C ALA A 641 -5.75 -13.29 9.11
N SER A 642 -6.53 -12.54 9.89
CA SER A 642 -6.87 -11.14 9.59
C SER A 642 -5.73 -10.16 9.91
N LEU A 643 -4.72 -10.59 10.68
CA LEU A 643 -3.62 -9.75 11.16
C LEU A 643 -2.23 -10.44 11.04
N PRO A 644 -1.83 -10.94 9.86
CA PRO A 644 -0.53 -11.60 9.65
C PRO A 644 0.69 -10.78 10.09
N LEU A 645 0.72 -9.46 9.95
CA LEU A 645 1.85 -8.66 10.41
C LEU A 645 1.87 -8.57 11.94
N MET A 646 0.71 -8.47 12.59
CA MET A 646 0.60 -8.54 14.06
C MET A 646 1.02 -9.93 14.58
N LEU A 647 0.75 -11.01 13.83
CA LEU A 647 1.28 -12.34 14.15
C LEU A 647 2.82 -12.35 14.11
N GLY A 648 3.44 -11.54 13.25
CA GLY A 648 4.88 -11.28 13.29
C GLY A 648 5.35 -10.62 14.60
N ALA A 649 4.53 -9.75 15.21
CA ALA A 649 4.82 -9.20 16.53
C ALA A 649 4.63 -10.25 17.64
N VAL A 650 3.60 -11.11 17.53
CA VAL A 650 3.43 -12.25 18.45
C VAL A 650 4.62 -13.21 18.35
N ASP A 651 5.11 -13.49 17.14
CA ASP A 651 6.34 -14.25 16.92
C ASP A 651 7.55 -13.58 17.59
N PHE A 652 7.74 -12.26 17.40
CA PHE A 652 8.82 -11.51 18.04
C PHE A 652 8.75 -11.58 19.58
N GLN A 653 7.55 -11.48 20.18
CA GLN A 653 7.34 -11.62 21.62
C GLN A 653 7.69 -13.01 22.15
N LEU A 654 7.49 -14.06 21.35
CA LEU A 654 7.72 -15.47 21.73
C LEU A 654 9.12 -15.96 21.35
N ASP A 655 9.86 -15.19 20.56
CA ASP A 655 11.24 -15.43 20.19
C ASP A 655 12.23 -14.73 21.13
N HIS A 656 13.49 -15.10 21.02
CA HIS A 656 14.60 -14.37 21.60
C HIS A 656 15.21 -13.52 20.50
N ALA A 657 14.81 -12.25 20.44
CA ALA A 657 15.32 -11.32 19.46
C ALA A 657 16.85 -11.22 19.57
N LYS A 658 17.53 -11.27 18.41
CA LYS A 658 18.99 -11.21 18.37
C LYS A 658 19.47 -9.77 18.41
N GLU A 659 20.25 -9.44 19.43
CA GLU A 659 21.05 -8.22 19.54
C GLU A 659 22.38 -8.48 18.80
N ILE A 660 22.53 -7.96 17.57
CA ILE A 660 23.69 -8.22 16.72
C ILE A 660 24.56 -6.96 16.67
N VAL A 661 25.81 -7.05 17.14
CA VAL A 661 26.83 -6.00 16.99
C VAL A 661 27.98 -6.52 16.14
N ILE A 662 28.42 -5.73 15.18
CA ILE A 662 29.77 -5.88 14.63
C ILE A 662 30.61 -4.69 15.06
N VAL A 663 31.68 -4.96 15.81
CA VAL A 663 32.68 -3.95 16.17
C VAL A 663 33.77 -3.99 15.11
N VAL A 664 33.95 -2.89 14.40
CA VAL A 664 34.94 -2.71 13.32
C VAL A 664 36.07 -1.84 13.86
N PRO A 665 37.34 -2.29 13.85
CA PRO A 665 38.44 -1.44 14.26
C PRO A 665 38.60 -0.23 13.34
N SER A 666 39.06 0.91 13.86
CA SER A 666 39.27 2.13 13.06
C SER A 666 40.11 1.85 11.80
N GLY A 667 39.67 2.38 10.66
CA GLY A 667 40.31 2.18 9.36
C GLY A 667 40.01 0.84 8.67
N HIS A 668 39.18 -0.02 9.25
CA HIS A 668 38.77 -1.30 8.66
C HIS A 668 37.32 -1.27 8.14
N ASP A 669 36.96 -2.26 7.33
CA ASP A 669 35.58 -2.58 6.94
C ASP A 669 35.12 -3.86 7.67
N VAL A 670 33.80 -4.07 7.72
CA VAL A 670 33.12 -5.28 8.21
C VAL A 670 33.71 -6.57 7.61
N GLY A 671 34.20 -6.52 6.37
CA GLY A 671 34.92 -7.63 5.75
C GLY A 671 34.06 -8.88 5.60
N ALA A 672 34.62 -10.05 5.93
CA ALA A 672 34.00 -11.35 5.71
C ALA A 672 32.69 -11.57 6.51
N LEU A 673 32.51 -10.87 7.64
CA LEU A 673 31.30 -10.96 8.46
C LEU A 673 30.04 -10.41 7.78
N ARG A 674 30.21 -9.69 6.66
CA ARG A 674 29.10 -9.14 5.88
C ARG A 674 28.28 -10.22 5.17
N ALA A 675 28.92 -11.28 4.69
CA ALA A 675 28.24 -12.34 3.94
C ALA A 675 27.20 -13.11 4.79
N PRO A 676 27.51 -13.55 6.03
CA PRO A 676 26.52 -14.13 6.94
C PRO A 676 25.29 -13.24 7.20
N LEU A 677 25.50 -11.92 7.42
CA LEU A 677 24.39 -10.98 7.62
C LEU A 677 23.44 -10.91 6.42
N ARG A 678 24.00 -10.92 5.21
CA ARG A 678 23.24 -10.84 3.95
C ARG A 678 22.46 -12.11 3.68
N ARG A 679 23.05 -13.27 3.96
CA ARG A 679 22.46 -14.57 3.61
C ARG A 679 21.49 -15.10 4.66
N THR A 680 21.63 -14.72 5.92
CA THR A 680 20.83 -15.32 7.00
C THR A 680 19.55 -14.54 7.23
N TYR A 681 18.41 -15.21 7.08
CA TYR A 681 17.09 -14.66 7.43
C TYR A 681 16.93 -14.63 8.96
N VAL A 682 16.97 -13.42 9.52
CA VAL A 682 16.80 -13.17 10.96
C VAL A 682 15.77 -12.04 11.15
N PRO A 683 14.48 -12.38 11.22
CA PRO A 683 13.40 -11.38 11.21
C PRO A 683 13.15 -10.73 12.58
N ASN A 684 13.64 -11.33 13.67
CA ASN A 684 13.55 -10.81 15.04
C ASN A 684 14.95 -10.41 15.51
N ARG A 685 15.32 -9.15 15.29
CA ARG A 685 16.66 -8.65 15.63
C ARG A 685 16.70 -7.14 15.83
N ALA A 686 17.79 -6.71 16.45
CA ALA A 686 18.35 -5.37 16.36
C ALA A 686 19.80 -5.49 15.87
N LEU A 687 20.11 -4.91 14.71
CA LEU A 687 21.45 -4.91 14.12
C LEU A 687 22.11 -3.54 14.25
N THR A 688 23.36 -3.53 14.72
CA THR A 688 24.21 -2.34 14.71
C THR A 688 25.65 -2.68 14.34
N ILE A 689 26.31 -1.72 13.69
CA ILE A 689 27.75 -1.78 13.41
C ILE A 689 28.37 -0.54 14.00
N VAL A 690 29.47 -0.72 14.73
CA VAL A 690 30.19 0.36 15.40
C VAL A 690 31.66 0.33 15.06
N THR A 691 32.27 1.51 14.98
CA THR A 691 33.70 1.67 14.67
C THR A 691 34.48 2.01 15.94
N GLU A 692 35.40 1.13 16.35
CA GLU A 692 36.20 1.28 17.56
C GLU A 692 37.00 2.60 17.54
N GLY A 693 36.88 3.39 18.62
CA GLY A 693 37.58 4.66 18.77
C GLY A 693 37.03 5.84 17.95
N VAL A 694 36.00 5.63 17.12
CA VAL A 694 35.34 6.66 16.30
C VAL A 694 33.85 6.77 16.61
N GLU A 695 33.36 6.02 17.60
CA GLU A 695 31.94 6.03 17.92
C GLU A 695 31.46 7.44 18.32
N PRO A 696 30.39 7.94 17.69
CA PRO A 696 29.68 9.09 18.22
C PRO A 696 29.11 8.72 19.58
N ASP A 697 29.33 9.54 20.61
CA ASP A 697 28.66 9.40 21.91
C ASP A 697 27.13 9.23 21.76
N ALA A 698 26.56 9.78 20.68
CA ALA A 698 25.17 9.63 20.29
C ALA A 698 24.73 8.17 20.04
N GLN A 699 25.51 7.34 19.33
CA GLN A 699 25.08 5.96 19.03
C GLN A 699 25.05 5.09 20.30
N ARG A 700 26.03 5.28 21.20
CA ARG A 700 26.07 4.59 22.50
C ARG A 700 24.94 5.04 23.42
N ALA A 701 24.56 6.31 23.36
CA ALA A 701 23.41 6.82 24.11
C ALA A 701 22.09 6.19 23.68
N LEU A 702 21.96 5.88 22.38
CA LEU A 702 20.76 5.25 21.82
C LEU A 702 20.75 3.73 21.98
N ILE A 703 21.92 3.08 22.01
CA ILE A 703 22.07 1.62 22.04
C ILE A 703 23.00 1.20 23.19
N PRO A 704 22.50 1.13 24.43
CA PRO A 704 23.34 0.98 25.61
C PRO A 704 24.15 -0.34 25.65
N TRP A 705 23.62 -1.42 25.09
CA TRP A 705 24.25 -2.76 25.12
C TRP A 705 25.44 -2.91 24.18
N VAL A 706 25.73 -1.91 23.33
CA VAL A 706 26.98 -1.81 22.58
C VAL A 706 28.17 -1.49 23.50
N ALA A 707 27.91 -0.86 24.64
CA ALA A 707 28.95 -0.53 25.60
C ALA A 707 29.77 -1.78 25.97
N GLN A 708 31.08 -1.61 26.09
CA GLN A 708 32.04 -2.65 26.48
C GLN A 708 32.30 -3.75 25.43
N LYS A 709 31.71 -3.67 24.23
CA LYS A 709 32.08 -4.55 23.11
C LYS A 709 33.29 -3.97 22.37
N THR A 710 34.29 -4.81 22.10
CA THR A 710 35.58 -4.40 21.47
C THR A 710 35.94 -5.30 20.30
N ALA A 711 36.85 -4.84 19.44
CA ALA A 711 37.41 -5.69 18.40
C ALA A 711 38.41 -6.70 18.99
N ILE A 712 38.31 -7.97 18.59
CA ILE A 712 39.23 -9.02 19.01
C ILE A 712 40.41 -9.06 18.05
N LYS A 713 41.63 -8.92 18.59
CA LYS A 713 42.89 -8.98 17.84
C LYS A 713 42.94 -7.98 16.66
N GLY A 714 42.31 -6.81 16.81
CA GLY A 714 42.26 -5.78 15.77
C GLY A 714 41.49 -6.20 14.51
N MET A 715 40.60 -7.19 14.61
CA MET A 715 39.74 -7.65 13.50
C MET A 715 38.27 -7.29 13.75
N PRO A 716 37.48 -7.08 12.68
CA PRO A 716 36.03 -7.00 12.79
C PRO A 716 35.48 -8.19 13.59
N THR A 717 34.70 -7.90 14.62
CA THR A 717 34.23 -8.90 15.58
C THR A 717 32.72 -8.83 15.73
N ALA A 718 32.05 -9.96 15.51
CA ALA A 718 30.62 -10.11 15.71
C ALA A 718 30.29 -10.56 17.14
N TYR A 719 29.25 -9.97 17.70
CA TYR A 719 28.58 -10.35 18.93
C TYR A 719 27.12 -10.63 18.60
N VAL A 720 26.63 -11.80 19.00
CA VAL A 720 25.22 -12.18 18.89
C VAL A 720 24.73 -12.46 20.30
N CYS A 721 23.81 -11.63 20.79
CA CYS A 721 23.28 -11.72 22.14
C CYS A 721 21.76 -11.93 22.11
N GLU A 722 21.27 -12.59 23.15
CA GLU A 722 19.85 -12.82 23.40
C GLU A 722 19.61 -12.48 24.87
N HIS A 723 18.68 -11.56 25.15
CA HIS A 723 18.42 -11.05 26.51
C HIS A 723 19.70 -10.58 27.22
N TYR A 724 20.52 -9.80 26.52
CA TYR A 724 21.80 -9.28 27.01
C TYR A 724 22.88 -10.34 27.32
N VAL A 725 22.64 -11.62 27.00
CA VAL A 725 23.63 -12.69 27.12
C VAL A 725 24.18 -13.04 25.74
N CYS A 726 25.49 -12.81 25.55
CA CYS A 726 26.14 -13.03 24.26
C CYS A 726 26.70 -14.45 24.12
N ALA A 727 26.58 -15.03 22.93
CA ALA A 727 27.45 -16.11 22.51
C ALA A 727 28.92 -15.64 22.49
N LEU A 728 29.87 -16.59 22.41
CA LEU A 728 31.29 -16.23 22.30
C LEU A 728 31.50 -15.32 21.06
N PRO A 729 32.11 -14.13 21.23
CA PRO A 729 32.37 -13.22 20.12
C PRO A 729 33.30 -13.87 19.10
N THR A 730 33.07 -13.58 17.82
CA THR A 730 33.75 -14.27 16.72
C THR A 730 34.20 -13.32 15.62
N VAL A 731 35.34 -13.66 15.03
CA VAL A 731 35.87 -13.07 13.79
C VAL A 731 35.68 -14.01 12.59
N ASP A 732 35.23 -15.24 12.85
CA ASP A 732 35.01 -16.28 11.85
C ASP A 732 33.57 -16.16 11.29
N PRO A 733 33.41 -15.93 9.97
CA PRO A 733 32.10 -15.80 9.35
C PRO A 733 31.25 -17.07 9.45
N GLU A 734 31.83 -18.26 9.50
CA GLU A 734 31.08 -19.52 9.61
C GLU A 734 30.52 -19.71 11.03
N VAL A 735 31.29 -19.34 12.05
CA VAL A 735 30.79 -19.31 13.44
C VAL A 735 29.67 -18.28 13.56
N PHE A 736 29.84 -17.10 12.97
CA PHE A 736 28.84 -16.05 12.99
C PHE A 736 27.54 -16.48 12.30
N ALA A 737 27.61 -17.11 11.13
CA ALA A 737 26.45 -17.66 10.43
C ALA A 737 25.67 -18.66 11.31
N ARG A 738 26.37 -19.56 12.01
CA ARG A 738 25.73 -20.50 12.95
C ARG A 738 25.04 -19.79 14.12
N GLN A 739 25.64 -18.74 14.68
CA GLN A 739 25.03 -17.94 15.75
C GLN A 739 23.75 -17.21 15.28
N LEU A 740 23.77 -16.69 14.05
CA LEU A 740 22.59 -16.06 13.42
C LEU A 740 21.48 -17.08 13.11
N ALA A 741 21.84 -18.29 12.69
CA ALA A 741 20.89 -19.33 12.32
C ALA A 741 20.16 -19.99 13.52
N GLN A 742 20.67 -19.81 14.74
CA GLN A 742 19.99 -20.32 15.94
C GLN A 742 18.59 -19.73 16.06
N VAL A 743 17.62 -20.61 16.30
CA VAL A 743 16.21 -20.26 16.48
C VAL A 743 15.68 -20.98 17.71
N THR A 744 14.91 -20.27 18.52
CA THR A 744 14.12 -20.90 19.57
C THR A 744 12.93 -21.59 18.90
N PRO A 745 12.69 -22.89 19.05
CA PRO A 745 11.53 -23.53 18.43
C PRO A 745 10.24 -23.14 19.16
N PHE A 746 9.08 -23.32 18.51
CA PHE A 746 7.80 -23.27 19.24
C PHE A 746 7.75 -24.33 20.35
N PRO A 747 7.00 -24.07 21.44
CA PRO A 747 6.72 -25.09 22.46
C PRO A 747 6.28 -26.42 21.83
N SER A 748 6.78 -27.54 22.37
CA SER A 748 6.63 -28.87 21.76
C SER A 748 5.20 -29.38 21.67
N ASP A 749 4.29 -28.86 22.49
CA ASP A 749 2.85 -29.11 22.47
C ASP A 749 2.13 -28.43 21.29
N LEU A 750 2.82 -27.56 20.55
CA LEU A 750 2.30 -26.84 19.38
C LEU A 750 2.89 -27.34 18.06
N VAL A 751 3.89 -28.21 18.10
CA VAL A 751 4.49 -28.85 16.92
C VAL A 751 3.73 -30.13 16.62
N VAL A 752 2.90 -30.14 15.57
CA VAL A 752 2.36 -31.40 15.04
C VAL A 752 3.52 -32.17 14.41
N PRO A 753 3.77 -33.44 14.79
CA PRO A 753 4.85 -34.21 14.18
C PRO A 753 4.64 -34.28 12.66
N ALA A 754 5.69 -34.01 11.89
CA ALA A 754 5.70 -33.90 10.42
C ALA A 754 5.28 -35.17 9.65
N ASN A 755 4.64 -36.16 10.28
CA ASN A 755 4.34 -37.49 9.72
C ASN A 755 3.05 -38.12 10.26
N THR A 756 2.01 -37.34 10.57
CA THR A 756 0.67 -37.95 10.75
C THR A 756 -0.11 -37.87 9.42
N PRO A 757 -0.27 -38.98 8.69
CA PRO A 757 -1.14 -38.98 7.52
C PRO A 757 -2.56 -38.67 7.99
N HIS A 758 -3.10 -37.55 7.53
CA HIS A 758 -4.53 -37.29 7.63
C HIS A 758 -5.25 -38.42 6.90
N SER A 759 -5.83 -39.35 7.67
CA SER A 759 -6.76 -40.32 7.13
C SER A 759 -8.05 -39.60 6.73
N PRO A 760 -8.71 -40.04 5.64
CA PRO A 760 -9.74 -39.29 4.91
C PRO A 760 -10.99 -38.94 5.72
#